data_AF-A0A7W9GMN3-F1
#
_entry.id   AF-A0A7W9GMN3-F1
#
_cell.length_a   1.000
_cell.length_b   1.000
_cell.length_c   1.000
_cell.angle_alpha   90.00
_cell.angle_beta   90.00
_cell.angle_gamma   90.00
#
_symmetry.space_group_name_H-M   'P 1'
#
loop_
_entity.id
_entity.type
_entity.pdbx_description
1 polymer ?
#
loop_
_entity_poly.entity_id
_entity_poly.type
_entity_poly.pdbx_seq_one_letter_code
_entity_poly.pdbx_strand_id
1 'polypeptide(L)'
;MDDVFDTAALRSRVLAAWSASPARFREDANAEDELARGAYRDRVVVELAQNAADAGSRAGLPSRLLLWLRGSVLTAANTGAVLDAAGVEGLSTLRASTKRDGDTVGRFGVGFAAVLAVTDEPRVLTAAGGGVRWSRSEALSAAAELPALTGELARRGAAVPVLRLPFSVIDDGVSGAVPAGYDTAVELPLRDDDAVRLVRGLLTEVDDALLLALPWLGELVVDVDGAQRRLSAGPPAQLAPALVERRIGERLWRMCSRAGAAADELLADRPFEERSRPGWSVTLAVPVVDADGVLSPAALPPSVSPVVHAPTPTDDRTDLPVLVIAGFPLDSSRRRVAPGPLADLLVAAAGEVYAELVASFARPGADAAAVLGLVPAPLGVDVVDNELRRAAREALTRTPFVPAAVEGLLRPDEVTLVDGLSRLGDPGVLSGVVRGLPARDWWRADVLPGLGATVTPLADVVDELAGERLEPAGWRSLYDALDGSDQESLGALPVPLADGRLVRGPRGLLVPGEVSPELLAPFDLRVVHPDAVHPLLHRLGAVEATAASVLRDPMVQGAVADLAESDGDPVPLAEAVLRLVAESGLSVAEEPWLAGLPLADATGADVAARELLLPGSALLDALDADPAEFTIAPSLVERFGPAVLRAVGVRDGFAVVHDADVTLEPDTWHDLDDEDAWIDDVLAGLPRQDVPPLMDDFAAVADLDLVRDDAWPQVLAWLAADTGARACVVDPVLLTLGDGSRRSAPSYTAWWLRRYARVGGRALTGLALPDAAPVVRAVLPIADVALDDAFAAAVGLAHEPDDLDPDAVLARLAEDFELPAAALAQVYAALAGRDPAGVQPPSRVRVAVGAGSRVVPAASVVVCDGPHWLQLGLTAVVPGPAALADLLDVDLASEVHDAALSGDGWIQPVPSVVAAVLGSAPATYIEHDDLLVDGVAVDWWVDGDSAVHAATTDGLARGLAWATGRWDLRWVLGEALADPGALPALLAEESF
;
A
#
# COMPACT_ATOMS: atom_id res chain seq x y z
N MET A 1 59.77 43.75 63.26
CA MET A 1 58.65 43.85 62.30
C MET A 1 57.48 43.28 63.05
N ASP A 2 56.41 44.04 63.24
CA ASP A 2 55.35 43.70 64.20
C ASP A 2 54.38 42.67 63.61
N ASP A 3 53.74 41.85 64.45
CA ASP A 3 52.66 40.93 64.06
C ASP A 3 51.42 41.72 63.63
N VAL A 4 51.41 42.19 62.38
CA VAL A 4 50.34 43.02 61.79
C VAL A 4 48.98 42.33 61.68
N PHE A 5 48.93 41.00 61.89
CA PHE A 5 47.71 40.20 61.80
C PHE A 5 47.18 39.74 63.18
N ASP A 6 47.85 40.12 64.27
CA ASP A 6 47.50 39.74 65.64
C ASP A 6 47.34 38.21 65.83
N THR A 7 48.20 37.44 65.14
CA THR A 7 48.20 35.96 65.18
C THR A 7 48.42 35.42 66.59
N ALA A 8 49.25 36.10 67.38
CA ALA A 8 49.52 35.72 68.76
C ALA A 8 48.27 35.81 69.66
N ALA A 9 47.45 36.86 69.51
CA ALA A 9 46.22 36.99 70.29
C ALA A 9 45.17 35.97 69.83
N LEU A 10 45.02 35.74 68.52
CA LEU A 10 44.14 34.71 67.97
C LEU A 10 44.48 33.33 68.55
N ARG A 11 45.76 32.95 68.48
CA ARG A 11 46.27 31.67 69.02
C ARG A 11 46.01 31.55 70.52
N SER A 12 46.26 32.62 71.28
CA SER A 12 46.03 32.64 72.73
C SER A 12 44.56 32.43 73.11
N ARG A 13 43.61 33.04 72.36
CA ARG A 13 42.16 32.84 72.58
C ARG A 13 41.75 31.39 72.37
N VAL A 14 42.25 30.76 71.31
CA VAL A 14 41.96 29.36 70.97
C VAL A 14 42.50 28.40 72.03
N LEU A 15 43.78 28.55 72.40
CA LEU A 15 44.40 27.68 73.41
C LEU A 15 43.72 27.82 74.77
N ALA A 16 43.32 29.03 75.16
CA ALA A 16 42.53 29.24 76.38
C ALA A 16 41.18 28.53 76.33
N ALA A 17 40.49 28.56 75.19
CA ALA A 17 39.21 27.86 75.00
C ALA A 17 39.36 26.33 75.06
N TRP A 18 40.41 25.78 74.43
CA TRP A 18 40.70 24.35 74.49
C TRP A 18 41.12 23.89 75.89
N SER A 19 41.90 24.70 76.60
CA SER A 19 42.27 24.44 77.99
C SER A 19 41.06 24.45 78.92
N ALA A 20 40.09 25.33 78.67
CA ALA A 20 38.85 25.40 79.45
C ALA A 20 37.86 24.26 79.12
N SER A 21 37.88 23.76 77.88
CA SER A 21 37.00 22.68 77.43
C SER A 21 37.66 21.79 76.36
N PRO A 22 38.13 20.58 76.73
CA PRO A 22 38.63 19.60 75.76
C PRO A 22 37.58 19.18 74.72
N ALA A 23 36.28 19.37 75.01
CA ALA A 23 35.22 19.15 74.02
C ALA A 23 35.32 20.12 72.83
N ARG A 24 35.72 21.39 73.06
CA ARG A 24 35.93 22.37 71.98
C ARG A 24 37.09 21.98 71.07
N PHE A 25 38.18 21.47 71.64
CA PHE A 25 39.29 20.91 70.85
C PHE A 25 38.81 19.76 69.95
N ARG A 26 37.98 18.84 70.48
CA ARG A 26 37.41 17.74 69.67
C ARG A 26 36.50 18.23 68.55
N GLU A 27 35.68 19.23 68.82
CA GLU A 27 34.78 19.84 67.82
C GLU A 27 35.58 20.49 66.69
N ASP A 28 36.60 21.28 67.01
CA ASP A 28 37.49 21.88 66.01
C ASP A 28 38.24 20.81 65.20
N ALA A 29 38.75 19.77 65.86
CA ALA A 29 39.50 18.71 65.20
C ALA A 29 38.61 17.90 64.26
N ASN A 30 37.39 17.57 64.69
CA ASN A 30 36.41 16.88 63.86
C ASN A 30 35.97 17.73 62.67
N ALA A 31 35.75 19.03 62.87
CA ALA A 31 35.32 19.93 61.81
C ALA A 31 36.39 20.08 60.72
N GLU A 32 37.68 20.22 61.09
CA GLU A 32 38.78 20.25 60.12
C GLU A 32 38.98 18.89 59.43
N ASP A 33 38.93 17.78 60.18
CA ASP A 33 39.07 16.43 59.61
C ASP A 33 37.94 16.08 58.62
N GLU A 34 36.70 16.44 58.93
CA GLU A 34 35.53 16.23 58.06
C GLU A 34 35.66 17.02 56.75
N LEU A 35 36.15 18.26 56.81
CA LEU A 35 36.39 19.07 55.62
C LEU A 35 37.56 18.51 54.81
N ALA A 36 38.71 18.24 55.45
CA ALA A 36 39.93 17.79 54.77
C ALA A 36 39.81 16.39 54.14
N ARG A 37 39.07 15.46 54.76
CA ARG A 37 38.92 14.08 54.27
C ARG A 37 37.59 13.81 53.54
N GLY A 38 36.59 14.66 53.73
CA GLY A 38 35.26 14.52 53.12
C GLY A 38 35.09 15.39 51.89
N ALA A 39 34.08 16.25 51.92
CA ALA A 39 33.57 17.06 50.81
C ALA A 39 34.61 17.86 50.01
N TYR A 40 35.70 18.30 50.63
CA TYR A 40 36.63 19.28 50.06
C TYR A 40 37.96 18.70 49.56
N ARG A 41 38.14 17.38 49.62
CA ARG A 41 39.43 16.72 49.33
C ARG A 41 40.03 17.12 47.97
N ASP A 42 39.19 17.26 46.97
CA ASP A 42 39.45 17.47 45.55
C ASP A 42 39.04 18.88 45.07
N ARG A 43 38.80 19.84 45.99
CA ARG A 43 38.33 21.19 45.65
C ARG A 43 39.37 22.30 45.82
N VAL A 44 40.59 21.96 46.22
CA VAL A 44 41.63 22.94 46.57
C VAL A 44 41.86 24.01 45.48
N VAL A 45 41.93 23.62 44.20
CA VAL A 45 42.15 24.54 43.08
C VAL A 45 40.98 25.51 42.91
N VAL A 46 39.76 24.99 42.98
CA VAL A 46 38.52 25.76 42.82
C VAL A 46 38.34 26.76 43.96
N GLU A 47 38.59 26.35 45.20
CA GLU A 47 38.49 27.24 46.37
C GLU A 47 39.56 28.35 46.34
N LEU A 48 40.78 28.04 45.86
CA LEU A 48 41.82 29.05 45.63
C LEU A 48 41.42 30.04 44.52
N ALA A 49 40.73 29.56 43.48
CA ALA A 49 40.20 30.42 42.43
C ALA A 49 39.06 31.33 42.91
N GLN A 50 38.16 30.82 43.74
CA GLN A 50 37.12 31.63 44.37
C GLN A 50 37.73 32.71 45.27
N ASN A 51 38.74 32.37 46.08
CA ASN A 51 39.46 33.36 46.91
C ASN A 51 40.09 34.48 46.07
N ALA A 52 40.65 34.14 44.91
CA ALA A 52 41.20 35.12 43.96
C ALA A 52 40.10 36.02 43.38
N ALA A 53 38.98 35.43 42.94
CA ALA A 53 37.84 36.18 42.42
C ALA A 53 37.25 37.13 43.47
N ASP A 54 37.12 36.68 44.73
CA ASP A 54 36.65 37.51 45.84
C ASP A 54 37.61 38.66 46.16
N ALA A 55 38.93 38.44 46.03
CA ALA A 55 39.92 39.49 46.19
C ALA A 55 39.82 40.54 45.06
N GLY A 56 39.56 40.11 43.83
CA GLY A 56 39.27 41.00 42.70
C GLY A 56 38.00 41.82 42.91
N SER A 57 36.92 41.15 43.33
CA SER A 57 35.63 41.80 43.64
C SER A 57 35.79 42.89 44.71
N ARG A 58 36.50 42.60 45.82
CA ARG A 58 36.78 43.61 46.86
C ARG A 58 37.63 44.77 46.36
N ALA A 59 38.53 44.53 45.41
CA ALA A 59 39.37 45.56 44.81
C ALA A 59 38.68 46.33 43.67
N GLY A 60 37.52 45.88 43.20
CA GLY A 60 36.82 46.45 42.04
C GLY A 60 37.55 46.24 40.71
N LEU A 61 38.46 45.25 40.62
CA LEU A 61 39.25 44.95 39.42
C LEU A 61 39.28 43.45 39.16
N PRO A 62 39.26 42.98 37.89
CA PRO A 62 39.43 41.56 37.57
C PRO A 62 40.75 41.01 38.13
N SER A 63 40.66 39.93 38.91
CA SER A 63 41.80 39.25 39.50
C SER A 63 42.54 38.41 38.46
N ARG A 64 43.86 38.35 38.58
CA ARG A 64 44.74 37.42 37.87
C ARG A 64 45.16 36.36 38.87
N LEU A 65 45.02 35.09 38.52
CA LEU A 65 45.44 33.95 39.34
C LEU A 65 46.55 33.16 38.64
N LEU A 66 47.62 32.88 39.37
CA LEU A 66 48.68 31.96 39.00
C LEU A 66 48.59 30.72 39.89
N LEU A 67 48.44 29.55 39.29
CA LEU A 67 48.53 28.26 39.94
C LEU A 67 49.80 27.58 39.47
N TRP A 68 50.75 27.42 40.38
CA TRP A 68 52.10 27.01 40.07
C TRP A 68 52.49 25.76 40.86
N LEU A 69 52.72 24.63 40.19
CA LEU A 69 53.25 23.41 40.80
C LEU A 69 54.72 23.21 40.39
N ARG A 70 55.63 23.20 41.39
CA ARG A 70 57.06 22.86 41.23
C ARG A 70 57.42 21.75 42.19
N GLY A 71 57.74 20.58 41.64
CA GLY A 71 58.02 19.39 42.46
C GLY A 71 56.83 19.06 43.35
N SER A 72 56.97 19.28 44.66
CA SER A 72 55.94 19.01 45.68
C SER A 72 55.39 20.27 46.34
N VAL A 73 55.47 21.45 45.71
CA VAL A 73 54.89 22.70 46.26
C VAL A 73 53.93 23.31 45.26
N LEU A 74 52.68 23.54 45.69
CA LEU A 74 51.67 24.30 44.95
C LEU A 74 51.62 25.75 45.48
N THR A 75 51.83 26.71 44.58
CA THR A 75 51.70 28.15 44.87
C THR A 75 50.51 28.70 44.09
N ALA A 76 49.53 29.27 44.80
CA ALA A 76 48.40 30.00 44.21
C ALA A 76 48.53 31.49 44.50
N ALA A 77 48.94 32.28 43.51
CA ALA A 77 49.15 33.72 43.66
C ALA A 77 48.07 34.52 42.93
N ASN A 78 47.47 35.51 43.59
CA ASN A 78 46.41 36.33 43.01
C ASN A 78 46.66 37.83 43.14
N THR A 79 46.08 38.61 42.22
CA THR A 79 45.95 40.06 42.35
C THR A 79 44.64 40.44 43.02
N GLY A 80 44.56 41.64 43.61
CA GLY A 80 43.35 42.19 44.21
C GLY A 80 43.56 42.66 45.66
N ALA A 81 42.50 42.64 46.46
CA ALA A 81 42.57 43.09 47.84
C ALA A 81 43.52 42.22 48.67
N VAL A 82 44.52 42.86 49.29
CA VAL A 82 45.56 42.22 50.13
C VAL A 82 44.92 41.61 51.39
N LEU A 83 45.53 40.54 51.91
CA LEU A 83 45.15 39.93 53.19
C LEU A 83 45.27 40.93 54.35
N ASP A 84 44.23 41.02 55.18
CA ASP A 84 44.17 41.85 56.38
C ASP A 84 43.93 40.99 57.64
N ALA A 85 43.97 41.61 58.83
CA ALA A 85 43.79 40.90 60.10
C ALA A 85 42.42 40.22 60.22
N ALA A 86 41.35 40.86 59.71
CA ALA A 86 40.01 40.27 59.66
C ALA A 86 39.96 39.03 58.73
N GLY A 87 40.71 39.06 57.63
CA GLY A 87 40.94 37.94 56.74
C GLY A 87 41.64 36.79 57.45
N VAL A 88 42.71 37.05 58.19
CA VAL A 88 43.43 36.00 58.97
C VAL A 88 42.55 35.39 60.06
N GLU A 89 41.78 36.19 60.79
CA GLU A 89 40.78 35.69 61.73
C GLU A 89 39.73 34.83 61.02
N GLY A 90 39.26 35.25 59.85
CA GLY A 90 38.34 34.49 59.00
C GLY A 90 38.93 33.17 58.52
N LEU A 91 40.21 33.11 58.13
CA LEU A 91 40.90 31.88 57.74
C LEU A 91 41.12 30.94 58.94
N SER A 92 41.23 31.48 60.14
CA SER A 92 41.53 30.73 61.36
C SER A 92 40.30 30.28 62.15
N THR A 93 39.11 30.74 61.78
CA THR A 93 37.82 30.41 62.42
C THR A 93 36.91 29.64 61.44
N LEU A 94 36.20 28.60 61.89
CA LEU A 94 35.31 27.79 61.04
C LEU A 94 33.89 28.13 61.46
N ARG A 95 33.03 28.36 60.46
CA ARG A 95 31.59 28.58 60.62
C ARG A 95 31.19 29.82 61.44
N ALA A 96 32.13 30.69 61.81
CA ALA A 96 31.84 32.01 62.39
C ALA A 96 32.18 33.09 61.35
N SER A 97 31.17 33.63 60.66
CA SER A 97 31.38 34.78 59.76
C SER A 97 31.58 36.05 60.60
N THR A 98 32.72 36.72 60.45
CA THR A 98 33.00 38.03 61.08
C THR A 98 32.33 39.20 60.34
N LYS A 99 31.74 38.98 59.15
CA LYS A 99 31.10 40.03 58.34
C LYS A 99 29.59 40.04 58.53
N ARG A 100 29.06 41.14 59.08
CA ARG A 100 27.62 41.37 59.30
C ARG A 100 26.93 42.15 58.17
N ASP A 101 27.68 42.79 57.27
CA ASP A 101 27.13 43.61 56.17
C ASP A 101 27.98 43.43 54.90
N GLY A 102 27.43 42.85 53.83
CA GLY A 102 28.07 42.82 52.49
C GLY A 102 27.66 41.65 51.58
N ASP A 103 27.28 41.98 50.34
CA ASP A 103 26.79 41.14 49.22
C ASP A 103 27.83 40.14 48.62
N THR A 104 28.86 39.72 49.36
CA THR A 104 29.90 38.83 48.82
C THR A 104 29.59 37.36 49.08
N VAL A 105 29.52 36.56 48.01
CA VAL A 105 29.32 35.11 48.01
C VAL A 105 30.59 34.41 48.53
N GLY A 106 30.71 34.30 49.86
CA GLY A 106 31.75 33.49 50.48
C GLY A 106 31.54 33.33 51.99
N ARG A 107 31.58 32.09 52.50
CA ARG A 107 31.83 31.83 53.92
C ARG A 107 33.36 31.86 54.08
N PHE A 108 33.92 33.01 54.47
CA PHE A 108 35.35 33.12 54.76
C PHE A 108 35.74 32.04 55.79
N GLY A 109 36.80 31.28 55.49
CA GLY A 109 37.37 30.24 56.36
C GLY A 109 37.01 28.79 56.02
N VAL A 110 35.79 28.50 55.56
CA VAL A 110 35.36 27.10 55.31
C VAL A 110 35.96 26.55 54.00
N GLY A 111 36.07 27.37 52.96
CA GLY A 111 36.68 26.98 51.69
C GLY A 111 38.20 26.82 51.77
N PHE A 112 38.88 27.65 52.58
CA PHE A 112 40.32 27.55 52.78
C PHE A 112 40.74 26.25 53.46
N ALA A 113 39.88 25.64 54.29
CA ALA A 113 40.15 24.34 54.91
C ALA A 113 40.40 23.22 53.89
N ALA A 114 39.97 23.38 52.62
CA ALA A 114 40.28 22.46 51.53
C ALA A 114 41.80 22.26 51.32
N VAL A 115 42.64 23.25 51.68
CA VAL A 115 44.10 23.11 51.55
C VAL A 115 44.66 22.00 52.44
N LEU A 116 44.01 21.71 53.58
CA LEU A 116 44.44 20.65 54.50
C LEU A 116 44.30 19.25 53.91
N ALA A 117 43.52 19.09 52.83
CA ALA A 117 43.46 17.86 52.08
C ALA A 117 44.82 17.49 51.46
N VAL A 118 45.64 18.50 51.14
CA VAL A 118 46.89 18.32 50.39
C VAL A 118 48.15 18.78 51.13
N THR A 119 48.03 19.62 52.17
CA THR A 119 49.17 20.10 52.97
C THR A 119 48.91 20.03 54.47
N ASP A 120 49.99 19.95 55.25
CA ASP A 120 49.98 20.12 56.72
C ASP A 120 50.55 21.47 57.17
N GLU A 121 51.11 22.26 56.24
CA GLU A 121 51.80 23.52 56.53
C GLU A 121 51.41 24.65 55.55
N PRO A 122 50.12 25.00 55.42
CA PRO A 122 49.70 26.05 54.50
C PRO A 122 50.24 27.42 54.93
N ARG A 123 50.60 28.26 53.95
CA ARG A 123 51.14 29.61 54.18
C ARG A 123 50.48 30.60 53.23
N VAL A 124 50.24 31.81 53.71
CA VAL A 124 49.71 32.92 52.93
C VAL A 124 50.64 34.11 53.08
N LEU A 125 51.23 34.52 51.97
CA LEU A 125 52.22 35.60 51.87
C LEU A 125 51.58 36.83 51.22
N THR A 126 52.03 38.01 51.63
CA THR A 126 51.62 39.29 51.02
C THR A 126 52.82 39.97 50.37
N ALA A 127 52.60 40.69 49.27
CA ALA A 127 53.66 41.39 48.55
C ALA A 127 54.39 42.45 49.39
N ALA A 128 53.76 42.92 50.48
CA ALA A 128 54.33 43.84 51.45
C ALA A 128 55.40 43.20 52.37
N GLY A 129 55.71 41.90 52.22
CA GLY A 129 56.77 41.21 52.96
C GLY A 129 56.32 40.62 54.30
N GLY A 130 55.02 40.47 54.52
CA GLY A 130 54.44 39.78 55.67
C GLY A 130 53.63 38.55 55.26
N GLY A 131 53.05 37.85 56.23
CA GLY A 131 52.22 36.68 55.98
C GLY A 131 51.83 35.92 57.24
N VAL A 132 50.99 34.93 57.04
CA VAL A 132 50.54 33.99 58.08
C VAL A 132 50.79 32.57 57.60
N ARG A 133 51.15 31.68 58.53
CA ARG A 133 51.33 30.25 58.28
C ARG A 133 50.64 29.44 59.36
N TRP A 134 50.37 28.19 59.02
CA TRP A 134 49.92 27.16 59.96
C TRP A 134 50.82 25.94 59.83
N SER A 135 50.89 25.14 60.89
CA SER A 135 51.71 23.94 60.93
C SER A 135 51.08 22.91 61.84
N ARG A 136 50.86 21.69 61.32
CA ARG A 136 50.35 20.57 62.12
C ARG A 136 51.29 20.21 63.27
N SER A 137 52.61 20.27 63.07
CA SER A 137 53.59 19.90 64.08
C SER A 137 53.63 20.91 65.25
N GLU A 138 53.51 22.20 64.93
CA GLU A 138 53.43 23.26 65.96
C GLU A 138 52.07 23.29 66.63
N ALA A 139 50.99 23.03 65.90
CA ALA A 139 49.66 22.88 66.50
C ALA A 139 49.62 21.71 67.50
N LEU A 140 50.25 20.58 67.15
CA LEU A 140 50.39 19.43 68.05
C LEU A 140 51.24 19.78 69.29
N SER A 141 52.33 20.51 69.09
CA SER A 141 53.22 20.95 70.18
C SER A 141 52.49 21.89 71.15
N ALA A 142 51.78 22.90 70.62
CA ALA A 142 51.00 23.84 71.42
C ALA A 142 49.84 23.15 72.15
N ALA A 143 49.19 22.15 71.53
CA ALA A 143 48.15 21.35 72.19
C ALA A 143 48.73 20.45 73.29
N ALA A 144 49.94 19.91 73.12
CA ALA A 144 50.61 19.05 74.11
C ALA A 144 51.04 19.80 75.37
N GLU A 145 51.23 21.12 75.28
CA GLU A 145 51.48 21.99 76.44
C GLU A 145 50.25 22.17 77.35
N LEU A 146 49.05 21.78 76.90
CA LEU A 146 47.80 21.88 77.65
C LEU A 146 47.51 20.54 78.38
N PRO A 147 47.65 20.47 79.73
CA PRO A 147 47.43 19.21 80.46
C PRO A 147 46.04 18.63 80.25
N ALA A 148 45.03 19.51 80.08
CA ALA A 148 43.64 19.15 79.84
C ALA A 148 43.41 18.33 78.56
N LEU A 149 44.33 18.38 77.58
CA LEU A 149 44.20 17.68 76.30
C LEU A 149 44.94 16.34 76.23
N THR A 150 45.71 15.97 77.26
CA THR A 150 46.54 14.74 77.28
C THR A 150 45.76 13.49 76.83
N GLY A 151 44.55 13.30 77.34
CA GLY A 151 43.70 12.15 77.00
C GLY A 151 43.09 12.20 75.58
N GLU A 152 42.90 13.39 75.01
CA GLU A 152 42.45 13.54 73.62
C GLU A 152 43.60 13.30 72.65
N LEU A 153 44.80 13.84 72.94
CA LEU A 153 46.00 13.63 72.12
C LEU A 153 46.42 12.16 72.08
N ALA A 154 46.33 11.43 73.19
CA ALA A 154 46.60 9.99 73.22
C ALA A 154 45.65 9.18 72.30
N ARG A 155 44.43 9.66 72.08
CA ARG A 155 43.43 9.00 71.21
C ARG A 155 43.57 9.40 69.75
N ARG A 156 43.81 10.67 69.46
CA ARG A 156 43.82 11.24 68.10
C ARG A 156 45.18 11.24 67.42
N GLY A 157 46.27 11.13 68.18
CA GLY A 157 47.64 11.25 67.65
C GLY A 157 47.85 12.60 66.98
N ALA A 158 48.31 12.59 65.72
CA ALA A 158 48.60 13.79 64.93
C ALA A 158 47.37 14.50 64.32
N ALA A 159 46.16 13.97 64.52
CA ALA A 159 44.91 14.57 64.05
C ALA A 159 44.45 15.71 64.98
N VAL A 160 45.15 16.84 64.89
CA VAL A 160 44.88 18.08 65.65
C VAL A 160 44.36 19.19 64.71
N PRO A 161 43.60 20.18 65.22
CA PRO A 161 43.19 21.35 64.44
C PRO A 161 44.41 22.19 64.06
N VAL A 162 44.62 22.39 62.77
CA VAL A 162 45.75 23.12 62.18
C VAL A 162 45.40 24.58 61.99
N LEU A 163 44.27 24.89 61.35
CA LEU A 163 43.93 26.26 60.95
C LEU A 163 43.58 27.17 62.14
N ARG A 164 43.36 26.61 63.33
CA ARG A 164 43.04 27.39 64.55
C ARG A 164 44.21 28.17 65.12
N LEU A 165 45.43 27.76 64.82
CA LEU A 165 46.63 28.32 65.42
C LEU A 165 47.48 29.00 64.34
N PRO A 166 47.16 30.26 63.98
CA PRO A 166 47.98 31.02 63.04
C PRO A 166 49.31 31.43 63.69
N PHE A 167 50.36 31.47 62.88
CA PHE A 167 51.70 31.95 63.23
C PHE A 167 52.15 33.00 62.20
N SER A 168 52.89 34.02 62.66
CA SER A 168 53.53 34.99 61.77
C SER A 168 54.66 34.33 60.98
N VAL A 169 54.77 34.62 59.68
CA VAL A 169 55.91 34.12 58.87
C VAL A 169 57.23 34.84 59.19
N ILE A 170 57.17 35.99 59.87
CA ILE A 170 58.35 36.83 60.17
C ILE A 170 59.14 36.26 61.36
N ASP A 171 58.47 35.61 62.31
CA ASP A 171 59.09 35.08 63.54
C ASP A 171 60.01 33.87 63.28
N ASP A 172 60.01 33.36 62.04
CA ASP A 172 60.49 32.03 61.69
C ASP A 172 61.73 32.00 60.79
N GLY A 173 62.14 33.16 60.25
CA GLY A 173 63.27 33.24 59.30
C GLY A 173 63.04 32.48 57.98
N VAL A 174 61.81 32.08 57.68
CA VAL A 174 61.47 31.30 56.49
C VAL A 174 61.30 32.23 55.27
N SER A 175 62.07 31.94 54.22
CA SER A 175 62.04 32.62 52.93
C SER A 175 60.86 32.13 52.07
N GLY A 176 59.89 32.99 51.83
CA GLY A 176 58.88 32.87 50.77
C GLY A 176 58.64 34.24 50.16
N ALA A 177 58.35 34.32 48.87
CA ALA A 177 58.11 35.59 48.18
C ALA A 177 56.88 35.46 47.27
N VAL A 178 56.02 36.46 47.30
CA VAL A 178 54.91 36.55 46.34
C VAL A 178 55.51 36.68 44.93
N PRO A 179 55.09 35.83 43.96
CA PRO A 179 55.54 35.95 42.58
C PRO A 179 55.36 37.37 42.03
N ALA A 180 56.33 37.83 41.24
CA ALA A 180 56.34 39.20 40.72
C ALA A 180 55.03 39.52 39.95
N GLY A 181 54.39 40.63 40.30
CA GLY A 181 53.14 41.08 39.68
C GLY A 181 51.86 40.51 40.30
N TYR A 182 51.94 39.85 41.47
CA TYR A 182 50.82 39.38 42.28
C TYR A 182 50.85 40.03 43.68
N ASP A 183 49.70 40.07 44.36
CA ASP A 183 49.53 40.77 45.65
C ASP A 183 49.55 39.82 46.86
N THR A 184 48.97 38.62 46.69
CA THR A 184 48.88 37.56 47.71
C THR A 184 49.29 36.22 47.12
N ALA A 185 50.00 35.37 47.87
CA ALA A 185 50.35 34.01 47.45
C ALA A 185 50.05 33.00 48.55
N VAL A 186 49.30 31.95 48.22
CA VAL A 186 49.09 30.78 49.06
C VAL A 186 50.09 29.71 48.66
N GLU A 187 51.03 29.37 49.53
CA GLU A 187 52.02 28.30 49.32
C GLU A 187 51.63 27.06 50.13
N LEU A 188 51.54 25.93 49.43
CA LEU A 188 51.12 24.64 49.96
C LEU A 188 52.20 23.59 49.68
N PRO A 189 53.11 23.33 50.64
CA PRO A 189 53.99 22.16 50.58
C PRO A 189 53.13 20.89 50.64
N LEU A 190 53.12 20.11 49.56
CA LEU A 190 52.25 18.94 49.44
C LEU A 190 52.81 17.80 50.31
N ARG A 191 51.92 17.21 51.12
CA ARG A 191 52.28 16.28 52.21
C ARG A 191 52.93 14.99 51.71
N ASP A 192 52.49 14.47 50.58
CA ASP A 192 52.86 13.16 50.05
C ASP A 192 52.63 13.08 48.52
N ASP A 193 53.08 11.99 47.90
CA ASP A 193 52.93 11.75 46.45
C ASP A 193 51.45 11.64 46.00
N ASP A 194 50.54 11.25 46.90
CA ASP A 194 49.10 11.23 46.61
C ASP A 194 48.54 12.64 46.47
N ALA A 195 48.93 13.57 47.35
CA ALA A 195 48.60 14.98 47.26
C ALA A 195 49.15 15.61 45.98
N VAL A 196 50.38 15.25 45.57
CA VAL A 196 50.97 15.69 44.28
C VAL A 196 50.13 15.20 43.10
N ARG A 197 49.76 13.91 43.07
CA ARG A 197 48.92 13.34 41.99
C ARG A 197 47.56 14.02 41.92
N LEU A 198 46.92 14.22 43.07
CA LEU A 198 45.63 14.89 43.17
C LEU A 198 45.69 16.32 42.61
N VAL A 199 46.64 17.13 43.08
CA VAL A 199 46.78 18.52 42.61
C VAL A 199 47.09 18.57 41.10
N ARG A 200 47.94 17.67 40.57
CA ARG A 200 48.18 17.60 39.12
C ARG A 200 46.90 17.31 38.33
N GLY A 201 46.06 16.40 38.81
CA GLY A 201 44.76 16.12 38.22
C GLY A 201 43.88 17.37 38.17
N LEU A 202 43.69 18.01 39.33
CA LEU A 202 42.85 19.21 39.45
C LEU A 202 43.33 20.38 38.60
N LEU A 203 44.66 20.57 38.46
CA LEU A 203 45.22 21.61 37.57
C LEU A 203 44.99 21.31 36.08
N THR A 204 44.87 20.02 35.71
CA THR A 204 44.55 19.60 34.35
C THR A 204 43.08 19.87 34.03
N GLU A 205 42.19 19.68 35.01
CA GLU A 205 40.73 19.86 34.89
C GLU A 205 40.28 21.33 34.81
N VAL A 206 41.16 22.30 35.16
CA VAL A 206 40.88 23.72 34.98
C VAL A 206 40.50 24.03 33.52
N ASP A 207 39.43 24.78 33.30
CA ASP A 207 38.87 25.04 31.98
C ASP A 207 38.19 26.42 31.87
N ASP A 208 37.46 26.65 30.78
CA ASP A 208 36.72 27.88 30.53
C ASP A 208 35.60 28.11 31.56
N ALA A 209 34.96 27.02 32.04
CA ALA A 209 33.82 27.09 32.93
C ALA A 209 34.17 27.81 34.25
N LEU A 210 35.41 27.69 34.72
CA LEU A 210 35.87 28.40 35.92
C LEU A 210 35.87 29.93 35.74
N LEU A 211 36.27 30.44 34.57
CA LEU A 211 36.25 31.88 34.26
C LEU A 211 34.83 32.41 33.96
N LEU A 212 33.94 31.54 33.49
CA LEU A 212 32.52 31.85 33.29
C LEU A 212 31.77 31.90 34.62
N ALA A 213 32.07 30.97 35.54
CA ALA A 213 31.50 30.89 36.87
C ALA A 213 31.97 32.00 37.82
N LEU A 214 33.22 32.46 37.66
CA LEU A 214 33.84 33.47 38.51
C LEU A 214 34.07 34.75 37.70
N PRO A 215 33.08 35.65 37.58
CA PRO A 215 33.16 36.79 36.66
C PRO A 215 34.28 37.78 36.99
N TRP A 216 34.70 37.84 38.26
CA TRP A 216 35.82 38.66 38.75
C TRP A 216 37.19 38.04 38.50
N LEU A 217 37.28 36.81 38.00
CA LEU A 217 38.53 36.20 37.57
C LEU A 217 38.77 36.55 36.09
N GLY A 218 39.73 37.44 35.83
CA GLY A 218 40.04 37.92 34.48
C GLY A 218 41.10 37.08 33.77
N GLU A 219 41.99 36.44 34.52
CA GLU A 219 43.08 35.63 33.98
C GLU A 219 43.44 34.48 34.93
N LEU A 220 43.72 33.33 34.35
CA LEU A 220 44.21 32.15 35.02
C LEU A 220 45.43 31.58 34.29
N VAL A 221 46.56 31.51 34.99
CA VAL A 221 47.79 30.88 34.52
C VAL A 221 48.02 29.61 35.32
N VAL A 222 48.13 28.48 34.66
CA VAL A 222 48.50 27.20 35.26
C VAL A 222 49.89 26.82 34.76
N ASP A 223 50.85 26.69 35.66
CA ASP A 223 52.22 26.26 35.35
C ASP A 223 52.56 24.99 36.14
N VAL A 224 52.77 23.88 35.43
CA VAL A 224 53.17 22.59 36.02
C VAL A 224 54.55 22.23 35.50
N ASP A 225 55.56 22.28 36.38
CA ASP A 225 56.98 21.99 36.08
C ASP A 225 57.56 22.65 34.80
N GLY A 226 57.05 23.81 34.40
CA GLY A 226 57.53 24.62 33.29
C GLY A 226 56.60 24.61 32.09
N ALA A 227 55.59 23.72 32.10
CA ALA A 227 54.51 23.71 31.11
C ALA A 227 53.42 24.71 31.54
N GLN A 228 53.37 25.84 30.85
CA GLN A 228 52.44 26.92 31.13
C GLN A 228 51.21 26.87 30.21
N ARG A 229 50.02 26.98 30.80
CA ARG A 229 48.73 27.20 30.14
C ARG A 229 48.12 28.50 30.66
N ARG A 230 47.59 29.32 29.77
CA ARG A 230 46.93 30.59 30.11
C ARG A 230 45.51 30.60 29.57
N LEU A 231 44.57 30.95 30.43
CA LEU A 231 43.17 31.23 30.11
C LEU A 231 42.89 32.68 30.48
N SER A 232 42.22 33.42 29.61
CA SER A 232 41.90 34.83 29.83
C SER A 232 40.47 35.09 29.44
N ALA A 233 39.77 35.86 30.27
CA ALA A 233 38.41 36.28 30.03
C ALA A 233 38.41 37.71 29.47
N GLY A 234 38.04 37.86 28.20
CA GLY A 234 37.88 39.15 27.55
C GLY A 234 36.74 39.98 28.15
N PRO A 235 36.62 41.26 27.74
CA PRO A 235 35.50 42.09 28.16
C PRO A 235 34.18 41.50 27.64
N PRO A 236 33.10 41.53 28.43
CA PRO A 236 31.77 41.13 27.97
C PRO A 236 31.22 42.12 26.93
N ALA A 237 30.60 41.60 25.88
CA ALA A 237 29.83 42.35 24.89
C ALA A 237 28.33 42.15 25.14
N GLN A 238 27.62 43.21 25.51
CA GLN A 238 26.19 43.14 25.80
C GLN A 238 25.38 43.05 24.49
N LEU A 239 24.49 42.06 24.38
CA LEU A 239 23.55 41.92 23.27
C LEU A 239 22.14 42.39 23.65
N ALA A 240 21.69 42.06 24.86
CA ALA A 240 20.41 42.45 25.47
C ALA A 240 20.57 42.42 27.00
N PRO A 241 19.67 42.97 27.84
CA PRO A 241 19.88 43.08 29.30
C PRO A 241 20.32 41.78 30.01
N ALA A 242 19.78 40.63 29.61
CA ALA A 242 20.16 39.32 30.14
C ALA A 242 21.18 38.56 29.28
N LEU A 243 21.50 39.03 28.07
CA LEU A 243 22.28 38.31 27.06
C LEU A 243 23.63 38.98 26.78
N VAL A 244 24.71 38.23 26.94
CA VAL A 244 26.09 38.70 26.82
C VAL A 244 26.92 37.70 26.01
N GLU A 245 27.83 38.21 25.20
CA GLU A 245 28.91 37.41 24.61
C GLU A 245 30.23 37.70 25.30
N ARG A 246 31.02 36.68 25.59
CA ARG A 246 32.32 36.83 26.23
C ARG A 246 33.32 35.84 25.64
N ARG A 247 34.52 36.32 25.35
CA ARG A 247 35.60 35.46 24.85
C ARG A 247 36.42 34.90 25.99
N ILE A 248 36.54 33.57 26.06
CA ILE A 248 37.39 32.85 26.99
C ILE A 248 38.47 32.14 26.19
N GLY A 249 39.71 32.61 26.31
CA GLY A 249 40.79 32.19 25.41
C GLY A 249 40.43 32.46 23.94
N GLU A 250 40.32 31.41 23.14
CA GLU A 250 39.95 31.50 21.72
C GLU A 250 38.44 31.32 21.48
N ARG A 251 37.68 30.85 22.47
CA ARG A 251 36.25 30.52 22.31
C ARG A 251 35.36 31.70 22.65
N LEU A 252 34.42 32.00 21.77
CA LEU A 252 33.34 32.94 22.06
C LEU A 252 32.18 32.18 22.71
N TRP A 253 31.73 32.68 23.86
CA TRP A 253 30.61 32.12 24.60
C TRP A 253 29.46 33.12 24.57
N ARG A 254 28.24 32.65 24.30
CA ARG A 254 27.01 33.41 24.53
C ARG A 254 26.37 32.94 25.83
N MET A 255 26.02 33.89 26.68
CA MET A 255 25.51 33.67 28.02
C MET A 255 24.18 34.40 28.19
N CYS A 256 23.18 33.72 28.75
CA CYS A 256 21.96 34.35 29.25
C CYS A 256 21.96 34.26 30.77
N SER A 257 21.67 35.35 31.47
CA SER A 257 21.74 35.43 32.93
C SER A 257 20.53 36.14 33.53
N ARG A 258 20.03 35.61 34.66
CA ARG A 258 18.99 36.23 35.47
C ARG A 258 19.37 36.16 36.94
N ALA A 259 19.05 37.20 37.70
CA ALA A 259 19.24 37.25 39.14
C ALA A 259 18.04 37.89 39.82
N GLY A 260 17.84 37.59 41.10
CA GLY A 260 16.74 38.11 41.89
C GLY A 260 16.93 37.88 43.38
N ALA A 261 15.89 38.16 44.16
CA ALA A 261 15.82 37.84 45.59
C ALA A 261 14.70 36.81 45.83
N ALA A 262 14.99 35.76 46.58
CA ALA A 262 14.04 34.74 46.99
C ALA A 262 13.18 35.27 48.15
N ALA A 263 11.90 34.92 48.15
CA ALA A 263 11.01 35.21 49.27
C ALA A 263 11.40 34.37 50.50
N ASP A 264 11.15 34.90 51.70
CA ASP A 264 11.57 34.28 52.96
C ASP A 264 11.01 32.85 53.12
N GLU A 265 9.82 32.57 52.59
CA GLU A 265 9.18 31.26 52.65
C GLU A 265 9.97 30.19 51.87
N LEU A 266 10.63 30.57 50.77
CA LEU A 266 11.44 29.66 49.95
C LEU A 266 12.77 29.31 50.62
N LEU A 267 13.17 30.09 51.63
CA LEU A 267 14.39 29.91 52.41
C LEU A 267 14.13 29.28 53.79
N ALA A 268 12.87 28.95 54.11
CA ALA A 268 12.47 28.59 55.48
C ALA A 268 13.23 27.38 56.05
N ASP A 269 13.58 26.42 55.19
CA ASP A 269 14.33 25.19 55.49
C ASP A 269 15.86 25.37 55.44
N ARG A 270 16.35 26.56 55.06
CA ARG A 270 17.78 26.85 54.93
C ARG A 270 18.43 27.28 56.26
N PRO A 271 19.73 27.01 56.44
CA PRO A 271 20.51 27.55 57.55
C PRO A 271 20.41 29.08 57.65
N PHE A 272 20.50 29.62 58.86
CA PHE A 272 20.30 31.05 59.13
C PHE A 272 21.18 31.95 58.25
N GLU A 273 22.45 31.59 58.06
CA GLU A 273 23.40 32.36 57.25
C GLU A 273 23.01 32.42 55.77
N GLU A 274 22.26 31.44 55.27
CA GLU A 274 21.74 31.42 53.91
C GLU A 274 20.43 32.20 53.82
N ARG A 275 19.56 32.13 54.84
CA ARG A 275 18.33 32.95 54.91
C ARG A 275 18.61 34.45 54.94
N SER A 276 19.72 34.86 55.56
CA SER A 276 20.16 36.26 55.57
C SER A 276 20.71 36.74 54.21
N ARG A 277 20.70 35.89 53.17
CA ARG A 277 21.21 36.18 51.83
C ARG A 277 20.20 35.71 50.77
N PRO A 278 19.12 36.46 50.53
CA PRO A 278 18.05 36.02 49.63
C PRO A 278 18.42 36.06 48.15
N GLY A 279 19.56 36.64 47.78
CA GLY A 279 19.99 36.77 46.40
C GLY A 279 20.20 35.41 45.71
N TRP A 280 19.68 35.26 44.49
CA TRP A 280 19.90 34.10 43.63
C TRP A 280 20.29 34.54 42.22
N SER A 281 20.98 33.67 41.48
CA SER A 281 21.33 33.90 40.08
C SER A 281 21.36 32.59 39.30
N VAL A 282 21.06 32.67 38.00
CA VAL A 282 21.19 31.61 37.02
C VAL A 282 21.83 32.19 35.77
N THR A 283 22.85 31.52 35.27
CA THR A 283 23.58 31.82 34.03
C THR A 283 23.70 30.54 33.23
N LEU A 284 23.22 30.57 31.99
CA LEU A 284 23.43 29.51 31.01
C LEU A 284 24.37 29.99 29.93
N ALA A 285 25.34 29.18 29.55
CA ALA A 285 26.35 29.54 28.57
C ALA A 285 26.54 28.44 27.51
N VAL A 286 26.67 28.85 26.26
CA VAL A 286 26.94 27.96 25.12
C VAL A 286 28.06 28.56 24.26
N PRO A 287 29.03 27.76 23.79
CA PRO A 287 30.00 28.26 22.83
C PRO A 287 29.30 28.55 21.51
N VAL A 288 29.79 29.55 20.78
CA VAL A 288 29.27 29.90 19.46
C VAL A 288 30.37 29.85 18.42
N VAL A 289 30.00 29.47 17.21
CA VAL A 289 30.87 29.45 16.04
C VAL A 289 30.32 30.39 14.98
N ASP A 290 31.23 31.06 14.27
CA ASP A 290 30.90 31.95 13.16
C ASP A 290 30.95 31.16 11.86
N ALA A 291 29.80 31.07 11.18
CA ALA A 291 29.69 30.56 9.82
C ALA A 291 29.11 31.69 8.95
N ASP A 292 29.93 32.21 8.03
CA ASP A 292 29.54 33.25 7.07
C ASP A 292 28.91 34.51 7.70
N GLY A 293 29.35 34.90 8.90
CA GLY A 293 28.85 36.07 9.62
C GLY A 293 27.61 35.81 10.48
N VAL A 294 27.15 34.55 10.57
CA VAL A 294 26.05 34.12 11.43
C VAL A 294 26.61 33.28 12.58
N LEU A 295 26.37 33.72 13.80
CA LEU A 295 26.78 32.98 15.01
C LEU A 295 25.75 31.90 15.35
N SER A 296 26.19 30.65 15.31
CA SER A 296 25.39 29.47 15.68
C SER A 296 25.95 28.82 16.95
N PRO A 297 25.10 28.17 17.77
CA PRO A 297 25.57 27.43 18.94
C PRO A 297 26.42 26.23 18.52
N ALA A 298 27.41 25.91 19.33
CA ALA A 298 28.29 24.75 19.15
C ALA A 298 28.23 23.82 20.38
N ALA A 299 28.70 22.58 20.20
CA ALA A 299 28.79 21.63 21.30
C ALA A 299 29.75 22.12 22.40
N LEU A 300 29.42 21.79 23.66
CA LEU A 300 30.31 22.07 24.79
C LEU A 300 31.68 21.39 24.58
N PRO A 301 32.81 22.08 24.88
CA PRO A 301 34.12 21.47 24.78
C PRO A 301 34.22 20.26 25.72
N PRO A 302 34.91 19.16 25.34
CA PRO A 302 35.11 18.00 26.22
C PRO A 302 35.84 18.31 27.53
N SER A 303 36.51 19.47 27.61
CA SER A 303 37.15 19.96 28.83
C SER A 303 36.17 20.47 29.87
N VAL A 304 34.93 20.79 29.49
CA VAL A 304 33.88 21.25 30.40
C VAL A 304 33.18 20.05 31.01
N SER A 305 33.23 19.97 32.34
CA SER A 305 32.58 18.89 33.09
C SER A 305 31.06 18.93 32.90
N PRO A 306 30.40 17.80 32.57
CA PRO A 306 28.96 17.73 32.34
C PRO A 306 28.19 17.64 33.68
N VAL A 307 28.30 18.71 34.48
CA VAL A 307 27.67 18.84 35.80
C VAL A 307 27.06 20.23 35.97
N VAL A 308 26.16 20.39 36.93
CA VAL A 308 25.65 21.70 37.33
C VAL A 308 26.74 22.44 38.13
N HIS A 309 26.87 23.74 37.93
CA HIS A 309 27.82 24.59 38.63
C HIS A 309 27.11 25.49 39.66
N ALA A 310 27.50 25.43 40.94
CA ALA A 310 26.89 26.22 42.00
C ALA A 310 27.87 26.90 42.98
N PRO A 311 28.59 27.97 42.56
CA PRO A 311 28.90 28.38 41.18
C PRO A 311 30.03 27.53 40.57
N THR A 312 30.52 26.53 41.29
CA THR A 312 31.62 25.63 40.91
C THR A 312 31.07 24.22 40.69
N PRO A 313 31.79 23.32 39.99
CA PRO A 313 31.28 21.99 39.65
C PRO A 313 30.69 21.24 40.85
N THR A 314 29.47 20.71 40.71
CA THR A 314 28.83 19.78 41.65
C THR A 314 28.96 18.33 41.15
N ASP A 315 28.49 17.36 41.95
CA ASP A 315 28.38 15.95 41.58
C ASP A 315 27.05 15.64 40.84
N ASP A 316 26.22 16.65 40.58
CA ASP A 316 24.94 16.51 39.86
C ASP A 316 25.18 16.61 38.36
N ARG A 317 25.14 15.45 37.70
CA ARG A 317 25.43 15.33 36.27
C ARG A 317 24.33 15.97 35.43
N THR A 318 24.71 16.63 34.34
CA THR A 318 23.79 17.15 33.34
C THR A 318 24.34 16.95 31.94
N ASP A 319 23.46 16.47 31.06
CA ASP A 319 23.75 16.32 29.63
C ASP A 319 23.01 17.42 28.83
N LEU A 320 22.63 18.53 29.48
CA LEU A 320 22.14 19.70 28.77
C LEU A 320 23.24 20.23 27.85
N PRO A 321 22.91 20.65 26.61
CA PRO A 321 23.88 21.16 25.64
C PRO A 321 24.38 22.58 25.97
N VAL A 322 24.27 23.01 27.22
CA VAL A 322 24.71 24.31 27.73
C VAL A 322 25.36 24.12 29.11
N LEU A 323 26.32 24.97 29.44
CA LEU A 323 26.88 25.06 30.78
C LEU A 323 25.87 25.73 31.71
N VAL A 324 25.51 25.06 32.80
CA VAL A 324 24.54 25.57 33.80
C VAL A 324 25.28 26.07 35.03
N ILE A 325 25.29 27.39 35.25
CA ILE A 325 25.86 28.03 36.44
C ILE A 325 24.72 28.69 37.22
N ALA A 326 24.36 28.16 38.37
CA ALA A 326 23.25 28.67 39.16
C ALA A 326 23.55 28.60 40.66
N GLY A 327 23.05 29.57 41.41
CA GLY A 327 23.21 29.64 42.88
C GLY A 327 22.38 28.60 43.63
N PHE A 328 22.36 27.34 43.19
CA PHE A 328 21.61 26.25 43.80
C PHE A 328 22.00 26.06 45.27
N PRO A 329 21.02 25.83 46.17
CA PRO A 329 21.34 25.42 47.53
C PRO A 329 22.05 24.07 47.49
N LEU A 330 23.14 23.94 48.22
CA LEU A 330 23.86 22.68 48.34
C LEU A 330 23.53 21.97 49.65
N ASP A 331 23.72 20.65 49.66
CA ASP A 331 23.63 19.79 50.83
C ASP A 331 24.79 20.03 51.82
N SER A 332 24.81 19.30 52.94
CA SER A 332 25.88 19.43 53.93
C SER A 332 27.26 19.03 53.38
N SER A 333 27.29 18.13 52.39
CA SER A 333 28.51 17.73 51.68
C SER A 333 28.96 18.76 50.64
N ARG A 334 28.14 19.77 50.32
CA ARG A 334 28.44 20.81 49.33
C ARG A 334 28.81 20.27 47.95
N ARG A 335 28.31 19.09 47.65
CA ARG A 335 28.57 18.38 46.40
C ARG A 335 27.31 18.13 45.61
N ARG A 336 26.14 18.16 46.25
CA ARG A 336 24.87 17.98 45.56
C ARG A 336 23.92 19.12 45.84
N VAL A 337 23.08 19.43 44.86
CA VAL A 337 21.94 20.32 45.04
C VAL A 337 21.01 19.72 46.09
N ALA A 338 20.71 20.52 47.12
CA ALA A 338 19.73 20.17 48.12
C ALA A 338 18.31 20.40 47.54
N PRO A 339 17.42 19.39 47.57
CA PRO A 339 16.06 19.56 47.09
C PRO A 339 15.29 20.53 48.01
N GLY A 340 14.32 21.25 47.44
CA GLY A 340 13.44 22.15 48.18
C GLY A 340 12.99 23.36 47.36
N PRO A 341 12.15 24.23 47.94
CA PRO A 341 11.49 25.32 47.22
C PRO A 341 12.44 26.31 46.53
N LEU A 342 13.62 26.58 47.11
CA LEU A 342 14.64 27.42 46.47
C LEU A 342 15.24 26.74 45.23
N ALA A 343 15.46 25.43 45.26
CA ALA A 343 15.95 24.69 44.10
C ALA A 343 14.89 24.69 42.99
N ASP A 344 13.61 24.52 43.34
CA ASP A 344 12.49 24.56 42.38
C ASP A 344 12.38 25.93 41.69
N LEU A 345 12.53 27.04 42.44
CA LEU A 345 12.60 28.39 41.89
C LEU A 345 13.74 28.53 40.86
N LEU A 346 14.92 28.04 41.21
CA LEU A 346 16.11 28.12 40.35
C LEU A 346 16.00 27.23 39.11
N VAL A 347 15.39 26.05 39.22
CA VAL A 347 15.06 25.19 38.08
C VAL A 347 14.10 25.90 37.13
N ALA A 348 13.03 26.52 37.65
CA ALA A 348 12.08 27.27 36.83
C ALA A 348 12.75 28.47 36.14
N ALA A 349 13.55 29.25 36.88
CA ALA A 349 14.33 30.36 36.33
C ALA A 349 15.33 29.88 35.27
N ALA A 350 15.99 28.74 35.47
CA ALA A 350 16.88 28.14 34.49
C ALA A 350 16.16 27.74 33.21
N GLY A 351 14.95 27.18 33.30
CA GLY A 351 14.13 26.89 32.12
C GLY A 351 13.81 28.13 31.29
N GLU A 352 13.41 29.23 31.93
CA GLU A 352 13.14 30.50 31.25
C GLU A 352 14.39 31.11 30.60
N VAL A 353 15.52 31.12 31.32
CA VAL A 353 16.81 31.58 30.81
C VAL A 353 17.30 30.70 29.65
N TYR A 354 16.99 29.41 29.68
CA TYR A 354 17.31 28.46 28.61
C TYR A 354 16.57 28.82 27.33
N ALA A 355 15.25 29.03 27.43
CA ALA A 355 14.44 29.38 26.28
C ALA A 355 14.83 30.74 25.70
N GLU A 356 15.16 31.72 26.53
CA GLU A 356 15.68 33.03 26.09
C GLU A 356 17.04 32.90 25.37
N LEU A 357 17.93 32.04 25.86
CA LEU A 357 19.21 31.73 25.20
C LEU A 357 18.98 31.10 23.82
N VAL A 358 18.11 30.10 23.71
CA VAL A 358 17.78 29.44 22.43
C VAL A 358 17.15 30.42 21.44
N ALA A 359 16.17 31.21 21.89
CA ALA A 359 15.50 32.22 21.07
C ALA A 359 16.46 33.28 20.51
N SER A 360 17.57 33.57 21.21
CA SER A 360 18.57 34.52 20.74
C SER A 360 19.24 34.13 19.40
N PHE A 361 19.18 32.85 19.03
CA PHE A 361 19.71 32.29 17.80
C PHE A 361 18.68 32.22 16.66
N ALA A 362 17.39 32.44 16.93
CA ALA A 362 16.31 32.38 15.94
C ALA A 362 16.29 33.63 15.04
N ARG A 363 17.28 33.74 14.15
CA ARG A 363 17.46 34.86 13.21
C ARG A 363 17.39 34.38 11.76
N PRO A 364 17.10 35.25 10.78
CA PRO A 364 17.18 34.90 9.37
C PRO A 364 18.57 34.32 9.03
N GLY A 365 18.60 33.18 8.35
CA GLY A 365 19.83 32.47 8.02
C GLY A 365 20.44 31.66 9.16
N ALA A 366 19.77 31.52 10.31
CA ALA A 366 20.22 30.66 11.40
C ALA A 366 20.28 29.19 10.95
N ASP A 367 21.32 28.49 11.41
CA ASP A 367 21.44 27.05 11.24
C ASP A 367 20.41 26.35 12.14
N ALA A 368 19.28 25.97 11.54
CA ALA A 368 18.18 25.30 12.22
C ALA A 368 18.63 24.03 12.95
N ALA A 369 19.58 23.28 12.38
CA ALA A 369 20.08 22.05 12.99
C ALA A 369 20.89 22.35 14.26
N ALA A 370 21.74 23.39 14.24
CA ALA A 370 22.49 23.82 15.40
C ALA A 370 21.57 24.33 16.52
N VAL A 371 20.58 25.17 16.20
CA VAL A 371 19.64 25.72 17.20
C VAL A 371 18.74 24.64 17.79
N LEU A 372 18.16 23.77 16.94
CA LEU A 372 17.33 22.66 17.42
C LEU A 372 18.14 21.58 18.14
N GLY A 373 19.45 21.51 17.92
CA GLY A 373 20.38 20.73 18.73
C GLY A 373 20.46 21.17 20.20
N LEU A 374 20.01 22.39 20.52
CA LEU A 374 19.85 22.85 21.90
C LEU A 374 18.54 22.35 22.53
N VAL A 375 17.61 21.73 21.81
CA VAL A 375 16.40 21.18 22.42
C VAL A 375 16.76 19.91 23.19
N PRO A 376 16.64 19.89 24.53
CA PRO A 376 17.06 18.73 25.29
C PRO A 376 16.14 17.53 25.04
N ALA A 377 16.67 16.31 25.15
CA ALA A 377 15.86 15.08 25.22
C ALA A 377 14.97 15.08 26.49
N PRO A 378 13.81 14.38 26.48
CA PRO A 378 12.84 14.45 27.57
C PRO A 378 13.30 13.81 28.88
N LEU A 379 14.23 12.84 28.84
CA LEU A 379 14.75 12.16 30.02
C LEU A 379 16.11 12.74 30.40
N GLY A 380 16.30 12.99 31.71
CA GLY A 380 17.57 13.39 32.28
C GLY A 380 18.45 12.22 32.74
N VAL A 381 19.74 12.51 32.94
CA VAL A 381 20.73 11.54 33.46
C VAL A 381 20.83 11.51 34.99
N ASP A 382 20.29 12.52 35.65
CA ASP A 382 20.22 12.65 37.11
C ASP A 382 18.93 13.42 37.49
N VAL A 383 18.60 13.48 38.79
CA VAL A 383 17.35 14.11 39.29
C VAL A 383 17.29 15.60 38.94
N VAL A 384 18.38 16.34 39.20
CA VAL A 384 18.45 17.77 38.91
C VAL A 384 18.39 18.03 37.40
N ASP A 385 19.09 17.23 36.60
CA ASP A 385 19.06 17.31 35.14
C ASP A 385 17.66 17.05 34.57
N ASN A 386 16.95 16.06 35.11
CA ASN A 386 15.58 15.77 34.70
C ASN A 386 14.64 16.97 34.96
N GLU A 387 14.75 17.61 36.11
CA GLU A 387 13.97 18.80 36.44
C GLU A 387 14.35 20.02 35.56
N LEU A 388 15.64 20.23 35.32
CA LEU A 388 16.11 21.30 34.41
C LEU A 388 15.63 21.09 32.97
N ARG A 389 15.68 19.86 32.45
CA ARG A 389 15.19 19.52 31.11
C ARG A 389 13.69 19.73 30.99
N ARG A 390 12.93 19.31 32.01
CA ARG A 390 11.48 19.53 32.06
C ARG A 390 11.16 21.01 32.02
N ALA A 391 11.80 21.81 32.88
CA ALA A 391 11.61 23.27 32.91
C ALA A 391 12.04 23.95 31.60
N ALA A 392 13.17 23.56 31.02
CA ALA A 392 13.64 24.08 29.73
C ALA A 392 12.66 23.75 28.60
N ARG A 393 12.16 22.52 28.51
CA ARG A 393 11.16 22.12 27.49
C ARG A 393 9.86 22.89 27.64
N GLU A 394 9.34 23.00 28.86
CA GLU A 394 8.11 23.75 29.15
C GLU A 394 8.24 25.24 28.82
N ALA A 395 9.41 25.83 29.03
CA ALA A 395 9.70 27.20 28.63
C ALA A 395 9.87 27.34 27.11
N LEU A 396 10.58 26.40 26.46
CA LEU A 396 10.77 26.37 25.01
C LEU A 396 9.44 26.27 24.25
N THR A 397 8.52 25.42 24.71
CA THR A 397 7.17 25.28 24.14
C THR A 397 6.44 26.62 24.06
N ARG A 398 6.66 27.53 25.02
CA ARG A 398 5.96 28.83 25.10
C ARG A 398 6.77 30.00 24.54
N THR A 399 7.99 29.76 24.07
CA THR A 399 8.89 30.83 23.60
C THR A 399 8.91 30.86 22.08
N PRO A 400 8.64 32.00 21.44
CA PRO A 400 8.75 32.12 19.98
C PRO A 400 10.23 32.02 19.56
N PHE A 401 10.59 30.93 18.87
CA PHE A 401 11.95 30.76 18.32
C PHE A 401 11.99 29.96 17.01
N VAL A 402 10.84 29.47 16.52
CA VAL A 402 10.78 28.75 15.24
C VAL A 402 10.39 29.75 14.15
N PRO A 403 11.25 30.07 13.17
CA PRO A 403 10.87 30.93 12.05
C PRO A 403 9.67 30.37 11.29
N ALA A 404 8.69 31.22 10.97
CA ALA A 404 7.55 30.88 10.14
C ALA A 404 7.93 30.79 8.66
N ALA A 405 7.13 30.08 7.85
CA ALA A 405 7.32 29.97 6.40
C ALA A 405 7.25 31.32 5.66
N VAL A 406 6.50 32.29 6.22
CA VAL A 406 6.30 33.61 5.62
C VAL A 406 7.05 34.68 6.41
N GLU A 407 6.54 35.07 7.58
CA GLU A 407 7.15 36.10 8.42
C GLU A 407 6.87 35.84 9.91
N GLY A 408 7.85 36.15 10.75
CA GLY A 408 7.75 36.06 12.21
C GLY A 408 8.33 34.79 12.82
N LEU A 409 8.25 34.73 14.15
CA LEU A 409 8.64 33.55 14.94
C LEU A 409 7.38 32.95 15.55
N LEU A 410 7.26 31.63 15.43
CA LEU A 410 6.23 30.81 16.04
C LEU A 410 6.74 30.24 17.35
N ARG A 411 5.83 30.10 18.31
CA ARG A 411 6.02 29.19 19.44
C ARG A 411 5.89 27.75 18.93
N PRO A 412 6.63 26.78 19.48
CA PRO A 412 6.48 25.39 19.06
C PRO A 412 5.04 24.85 19.13
N ASP A 413 4.22 25.30 20.08
CA ASP A 413 2.80 24.93 20.19
C ASP A 413 1.90 25.58 19.12
N GLU A 414 2.40 26.56 18.39
CA GLU A 414 1.75 27.18 17.23
C GLU A 414 2.21 26.58 15.90
N VAL A 415 3.19 25.66 15.92
CA VAL A 415 3.72 25.04 14.71
C VAL A 415 2.81 23.91 14.26
N THR A 416 2.48 23.91 12.96
CA THR A 416 1.83 22.80 12.26
C THR A 416 2.79 22.21 11.24
N LEU A 417 3.08 20.92 11.36
CA LEU A 417 3.83 20.13 10.40
C LEU A 417 2.83 19.32 9.56
N VAL A 418 3.07 19.20 8.26
CA VAL A 418 2.24 18.41 7.34
C VAL A 418 2.95 17.08 7.01
N ASP A 419 2.43 15.98 7.52
CA ASP A 419 3.00 14.66 7.23
C ASP A 419 2.77 14.27 5.77
N GLY A 420 3.81 13.78 5.09
CA GLY A 420 3.77 13.48 3.65
C GLY A 420 4.09 14.67 2.72
N LEU A 421 4.25 15.90 3.23
CA LEU A 421 4.63 17.05 2.43
C LEU A 421 6.10 16.99 1.98
N SER A 422 6.34 17.32 0.71
CA SER A 422 7.67 17.45 0.12
C SER A 422 8.51 18.52 0.82
N ARG A 423 9.73 18.16 1.21
CA ARG A 423 10.73 19.13 1.76
C ARG A 423 11.44 19.93 0.66
N LEU A 424 11.09 19.74 -0.61
CA LEU A 424 11.69 20.45 -1.73
C LEU A 424 10.93 21.72 -2.11
N GLY A 425 9.61 21.74 -1.87
CA GLY A 425 8.74 22.88 -2.16
C GLY A 425 8.88 24.05 -1.18
N ASP A 426 8.30 25.19 -1.55
CA ASP A 426 8.17 26.36 -0.67
C ASP A 426 6.90 26.20 0.21
N PRO A 427 7.04 25.98 1.54
CA PRO A 427 5.88 25.85 2.43
C PRO A 427 5.07 27.15 2.53
N GLY A 428 5.63 28.30 2.14
CA GLY A 428 4.92 29.58 2.13
C GLY A 428 3.66 29.57 1.24
N VAL A 429 3.64 28.74 0.19
CA VAL A 429 2.46 28.62 -0.69
C VAL A 429 1.24 28.06 0.05
N LEU A 430 1.46 27.20 1.05
CA LEU A 430 0.39 26.59 1.84
C LEU A 430 -0.05 27.45 3.04
N SER A 431 0.57 28.61 3.28
CA SER A 431 0.29 29.43 4.47
C SER A 431 -1.13 30.00 4.52
N GLY A 432 -1.82 30.06 3.38
CA GLY A 432 -3.22 30.47 3.31
C GLY A 432 -4.18 29.44 3.93
N VAL A 433 -3.74 28.17 3.97
CA VAL A 433 -4.55 27.01 4.34
C VAL A 433 -4.08 26.47 5.68
N VAL A 434 -2.78 26.15 5.78
CA VAL A 434 -2.19 25.65 7.01
C VAL A 434 -1.58 26.81 7.80
N ARG A 435 -2.18 27.12 8.95
CA ARG A 435 -1.62 28.08 9.90
C ARG A 435 -0.44 27.49 10.65
N GLY A 436 0.58 28.31 10.91
CA GLY A 436 1.72 27.89 11.73
C GLY A 436 2.75 27.04 11.02
N LEU A 437 2.83 27.12 9.68
CA LEU A 437 3.90 26.44 8.94
C LEU A 437 5.26 27.03 9.29
N PRO A 438 6.26 26.21 9.67
CA PRO A 438 7.61 26.69 9.90
C PRO A 438 8.34 26.92 8.57
N ALA A 439 9.40 27.72 8.61
CA ALA A 439 10.34 27.86 7.50
C ALA A 439 10.90 26.48 7.11
N ARG A 440 11.22 26.31 5.84
CA ARG A 440 11.63 25.02 5.24
C ARG A 440 12.72 24.29 6.04
N ASP A 441 13.79 24.98 6.42
CA ASP A 441 14.92 24.37 7.16
C ASP A 441 14.59 24.01 8.61
N TRP A 442 13.49 24.57 9.14
CA TRP A 442 12.99 24.34 10.49
C TRP A 442 11.95 23.22 10.57
N TRP A 443 11.67 22.55 9.46
CA TRP A 443 10.76 21.41 9.38
C TRP A 443 11.36 20.15 10.02
N ARG A 444 11.26 20.04 11.35
CA ARG A 444 11.87 18.95 12.15
C ARG A 444 10.83 18.13 12.92
N ALA A 445 10.26 17.14 12.24
CA ALA A 445 9.28 16.20 12.79
C ALA A 445 9.83 15.31 13.91
N ASP A 446 11.15 15.21 14.05
CA ASP A 446 11.83 14.47 15.13
C ASP A 446 11.99 15.30 16.42
N VAL A 447 11.83 16.63 16.36
CA VAL A 447 12.09 17.55 17.48
C VAL A 447 10.83 18.31 17.91
N LEU A 448 10.18 18.99 16.97
CA LEU A 448 9.12 19.97 17.25
C LEU A 448 7.84 19.35 17.85
N PRO A 449 7.37 18.16 17.44
CA PRO A 449 6.22 17.52 18.09
C PRO A 449 6.47 17.27 19.58
N GLY A 450 7.71 16.95 19.96
CA GLY A 450 8.10 16.82 21.36
C GLY A 450 8.02 18.13 22.16
N LEU A 451 7.90 19.28 21.50
CA LEU A 451 7.68 20.60 22.10
C LEU A 451 6.24 21.11 21.94
N GLY A 452 5.33 20.32 21.37
CA GLY A 452 3.91 20.67 21.23
C GLY A 452 3.45 21.03 19.81
N ALA A 453 4.30 20.89 18.79
CA ALA A 453 3.88 21.09 17.41
C ALA A 453 2.82 20.07 16.99
N THR A 454 1.81 20.53 16.24
CA THR A 454 0.77 19.67 15.68
C THR A 454 1.29 19.02 14.40
N VAL A 455 0.95 17.75 14.16
CA VAL A 455 1.23 17.05 12.91
C VAL A 455 -0.09 16.71 12.24
N THR A 456 -0.31 17.26 11.05
CA THR A 456 -1.52 17.09 10.24
C THR A 456 -1.19 16.24 9.02
N PRO A 457 -1.95 15.19 8.70
CA PRO A 457 -1.79 14.43 7.46
C PRO A 457 -1.96 15.32 6.21
N LEU A 458 -1.20 15.07 5.15
CA LEU A 458 -1.35 15.79 3.88
C LEU A 458 -2.75 15.65 3.27
N ALA A 459 -3.40 14.50 3.43
CA ALA A 459 -4.77 14.27 2.95
C ALA A 459 -5.78 15.27 3.57
N ASP A 460 -5.67 15.56 4.87
CA ASP A 460 -6.55 16.51 5.55
C ASP A 460 -6.33 17.94 5.02
N VAL A 461 -5.08 18.30 4.71
CA VAL A 461 -4.76 19.58 4.07
C VAL A 461 -5.35 19.65 2.67
N VAL A 462 -5.25 18.57 1.89
CA VAL A 462 -5.84 18.48 0.54
C VAL A 462 -7.36 18.63 0.57
N ASP A 463 -8.03 18.05 1.56
CA ASP A 463 -9.47 18.21 1.73
C ASP A 463 -9.86 19.66 2.06
N GLU A 464 -9.05 20.36 2.86
CA GLU A 464 -9.25 21.78 3.18
C GLU A 464 -9.08 22.67 1.93
N LEU A 465 -8.14 22.32 1.04
CA LEU A 465 -7.94 23.04 -0.23
C LEU A 465 -9.21 23.08 -1.09
N ALA A 466 -10.11 22.10 -0.99
CA ALA A 466 -11.35 22.13 -1.78
C ALA A 466 -12.28 23.30 -1.42
N GLY A 467 -12.08 23.97 -0.28
CA GLY A 467 -12.78 25.19 0.12
C GLY A 467 -12.16 26.48 -0.42
N GLU A 468 -10.94 26.42 -0.94
CA GLU A 468 -10.20 27.59 -1.42
C GLU A 468 -10.66 28.05 -2.79
N ARG A 469 -10.51 29.36 -3.03
CA ARG A 469 -10.83 30.00 -4.32
C ARG A 469 -9.58 30.69 -4.86
N LEU A 470 -8.79 29.92 -5.59
CA LEU A 470 -7.58 30.41 -6.27
C LEU A 470 -7.86 30.55 -7.77
N GLU A 471 -7.21 31.54 -8.38
CA GLU A 471 -7.09 31.61 -9.83
C GLU A 471 -6.27 30.39 -10.33
N PRO A 472 -6.47 29.93 -11.59
CA PRO A 472 -5.77 28.76 -12.13
C PRO A 472 -4.24 28.77 -11.97
N ALA A 473 -3.58 29.93 -12.13
CA ALA A 473 -2.13 30.06 -11.90
C ALA A 473 -1.73 29.88 -10.42
N GLY A 474 -2.64 30.20 -9.49
CA GLY A 474 -2.47 29.94 -8.06
C GLY A 474 -2.51 28.45 -7.75
N TRP A 475 -3.42 27.69 -8.38
CA TRP A 475 -3.45 26.23 -8.29
C TRP A 475 -2.16 25.59 -8.81
N ARG A 476 -1.62 26.10 -9.93
CA ARG A 476 -0.32 25.64 -10.44
C ARG A 476 0.81 25.83 -9.43
N SER A 477 0.87 26.99 -8.78
CA SER A 477 1.88 27.28 -7.75
C SER A 477 1.76 26.34 -6.55
N LEU A 478 0.54 25.94 -6.20
CA LEU A 478 0.27 24.95 -5.17
C LEU A 478 0.73 23.55 -5.60
N TYR A 479 0.52 23.17 -6.86
CA TYR A 479 1.03 21.90 -7.39
C TYR A 479 2.57 21.84 -7.40
N ASP A 480 3.24 22.97 -7.69
CA ASP A 480 4.70 23.08 -7.58
C ASP A 480 5.15 22.83 -6.12
N ALA A 481 4.45 23.39 -5.13
CA ALA A 481 4.78 23.21 -3.71
C ALA A 481 4.51 21.77 -3.21
N LEU A 482 3.51 21.10 -3.77
CA LEU A 482 3.17 19.70 -3.45
C LEU A 482 4.01 18.69 -4.25
N ASP A 483 4.79 19.11 -5.23
CA ASP A 483 5.54 18.17 -6.06
C ASP A 483 6.60 17.39 -5.25
N GLY A 484 6.63 16.07 -5.46
CA GLY A 484 7.45 15.12 -4.72
C GLY A 484 6.86 14.70 -3.36
N SER A 485 5.66 15.15 -3.01
CA SER A 485 4.92 14.69 -1.82
C SER A 485 4.34 13.29 -2.05
N ASP A 486 3.79 12.69 -0.99
CA ASP A 486 3.11 11.39 -1.07
C ASP A 486 1.92 11.44 -2.05
N GLN A 487 1.94 10.59 -3.08
CA GLN A 487 0.94 10.62 -4.15
C GLN A 487 -0.42 10.08 -3.71
N GLU A 488 -0.44 9.13 -2.77
CA GLU A 488 -1.69 8.55 -2.25
C GLU A 488 -2.52 9.61 -1.53
N SER A 489 -1.86 10.44 -0.72
CA SER A 489 -2.48 11.60 -0.04
C SER A 489 -2.98 12.71 -0.98
N LEU A 490 -2.54 12.73 -2.24
CA LEU A 490 -2.92 13.74 -3.24
C LEU A 490 -4.08 13.30 -4.15
N GLY A 491 -4.69 12.14 -3.90
CA GLY A 491 -5.76 11.60 -4.77
C GLY A 491 -6.99 12.50 -4.91
N ALA A 492 -7.30 13.32 -3.91
CA ALA A 492 -8.44 14.24 -3.89
C ALA A 492 -8.10 15.68 -4.28
N LEU A 493 -6.88 15.92 -4.80
CA LEU A 493 -6.37 17.26 -5.11
C LEU A 493 -7.36 18.05 -5.98
N PRO A 494 -7.79 19.26 -5.56
CA PRO A 494 -8.68 20.08 -6.36
C PRO A 494 -8.01 20.51 -7.68
N VAL A 495 -8.73 20.41 -8.79
CA VAL A 495 -8.25 20.80 -10.12
C VAL A 495 -9.25 21.72 -10.81
N PRO A 496 -8.85 22.95 -11.21
CA PRO A 496 -9.71 23.85 -11.96
C PRO A 496 -9.81 23.38 -13.41
N LEU A 497 -11.04 23.35 -13.93
CA LEU A 497 -11.35 23.00 -15.31
C LEU A 497 -11.42 24.25 -16.19
N ALA A 498 -11.29 24.07 -17.51
CA ALA A 498 -11.35 25.13 -18.51
C ALA A 498 -12.72 25.85 -18.55
N ASP A 499 -13.79 25.18 -18.12
CA ASP A 499 -15.15 25.72 -18.02
C ASP A 499 -15.43 26.49 -16.70
N GLY A 500 -14.44 26.58 -15.82
CA GLY A 500 -14.53 27.27 -14.53
C GLY A 500 -15.03 26.41 -13.36
N ARG A 501 -15.41 25.14 -13.59
CA ARG A 501 -15.69 24.19 -12.50
C ARG A 501 -14.40 23.83 -11.77
N LEU A 502 -14.51 23.49 -10.48
CA LEU A 502 -13.42 22.91 -9.68
C LEU A 502 -13.82 21.48 -9.34
N VAL A 503 -13.02 20.50 -9.78
CA VAL A 503 -13.26 19.07 -9.51
C VAL A 503 -12.29 18.56 -8.47
N ARG A 504 -12.66 17.47 -7.79
CA ARG A 504 -11.82 16.80 -6.79
C ARG A 504 -11.16 15.58 -7.42
N GLY A 505 -9.84 15.59 -7.44
CA GLY A 505 -9.02 14.51 -7.95
C GLY A 505 -8.65 14.68 -9.43
N PRO A 506 -7.38 14.47 -9.80
CA PRO A 506 -6.89 14.59 -11.17
C PRO A 506 -7.15 13.35 -12.05
N ARG A 507 -7.53 12.22 -11.45
CA ARG A 507 -7.75 10.97 -12.18
C ARG A 507 -8.96 11.08 -13.11
N GLY A 508 -8.77 10.72 -14.38
CA GLY A 508 -9.83 10.82 -15.39
C GLY A 508 -10.09 12.24 -15.87
N LEU A 509 -9.20 13.19 -15.56
CA LEU A 509 -9.23 14.51 -16.18
C LEU A 509 -8.37 14.53 -17.44
N LEU A 510 -8.79 15.34 -18.41
CA LEU A 510 -8.05 15.57 -19.64
C LEU A 510 -7.21 16.84 -19.52
N VAL A 511 -5.89 16.72 -19.73
CA VAL A 511 -5.00 17.87 -19.87
C VAL A 511 -5.07 18.38 -21.32
N PRO A 512 -5.23 19.69 -21.58
CA PRO A 512 -5.25 20.23 -22.93
C PRO A 512 -4.08 19.71 -23.77
N GLY A 513 -4.39 19.09 -24.91
CA GLY A 513 -3.44 18.42 -25.80
C GLY A 513 -3.60 18.85 -27.26
N GLU A 514 -3.44 17.91 -28.18
CA GLU A 514 -3.48 18.15 -29.62
C GLU A 514 -4.90 18.35 -30.17
N VAL A 515 -5.92 17.83 -29.49
CA VAL A 515 -7.33 17.95 -29.90
C VAL A 515 -7.85 19.36 -29.65
N SER A 516 -8.48 19.96 -30.66
CA SER A 516 -9.02 21.31 -30.54
C SER A 516 -10.21 21.36 -29.55
N PRO A 517 -10.36 22.44 -28.76
CA PRO A 517 -11.47 22.58 -27.81
C PRO A 517 -12.86 22.49 -28.46
N GLU A 518 -12.97 22.87 -29.73
CA GLU A 518 -14.21 22.78 -30.53
C GLU A 518 -14.67 21.33 -30.73
N LEU A 519 -13.74 20.38 -30.84
CA LEU A 519 -14.05 18.95 -30.94
C LEU A 519 -14.45 18.33 -29.60
N LEU A 520 -14.05 18.94 -28.48
CA LEU A 520 -14.37 18.45 -27.12
C LEU A 520 -15.71 18.99 -26.61
N ALA A 521 -16.14 20.15 -27.13
CA ALA A 521 -17.33 20.87 -26.68
C ALA A 521 -18.63 20.04 -26.65
N PRO A 522 -18.91 19.12 -27.58
CA PRO A 522 -20.14 18.31 -27.56
C PRO A 522 -20.26 17.35 -26.38
N PHE A 523 -19.16 17.03 -25.69
CA PHE A 523 -19.07 15.90 -24.75
C PHE A 523 -19.04 16.30 -23.26
N ASP A 524 -19.13 17.59 -22.93
CA ASP A 524 -18.98 18.15 -21.56
C ASP A 524 -17.75 17.61 -20.79
N LEU A 525 -16.64 17.40 -21.49
CA LEU A 525 -15.45 16.75 -20.92
C LEU A 525 -14.78 17.58 -19.82
N ARG A 526 -14.19 16.87 -18.86
CA ARG A 526 -13.48 17.47 -17.73
C ARG A 526 -12.04 17.81 -18.10
N VAL A 527 -11.88 18.93 -18.83
CA VAL A 527 -10.58 19.41 -19.31
C VAL A 527 -9.95 20.38 -18.30
N VAL A 528 -8.72 20.12 -17.88
CA VAL A 528 -7.96 20.97 -16.95
C VAL A 528 -7.74 22.36 -17.55
N HIS A 529 -7.87 23.41 -16.74
CA HIS A 529 -7.60 24.78 -17.19
C HIS A 529 -6.13 24.94 -17.63
N PRO A 530 -5.84 25.55 -18.81
CA PRO A 530 -4.47 25.67 -19.35
C PRO A 530 -3.44 26.26 -18.37
N ASP A 531 -3.81 27.32 -17.64
CA ASP A 531 -2.92 27.97 -16.65
C ASP A 531 -2.66 27.14 -15.38
N ALA A 532 -3.42 26.06 -15.15
CA ALA A 532 -3.26 25.15 -14.02
C ALA A 532 -2.55 23.84 -14.37
N VAL A 533 -2.25 23.60 -15.66
CA VAL A 533 -1.59 22.37 -16.12
C VAL A 533 -0.25 22.20 -15.40
N HIS A 534 0.03 21.02 -14.88
CA HIS A 534 1.28 20.73 -14.16
C HIS A 534 1.66 19.24 -14.29
N PRO A 535 2.95 18.88 -14.39
CA PRO A 535 3.39 17.47 -14.49
C PRO A 535 2.91 16.55 -13.37
N LEU A 536 2.63 17.10 -12.19
CA LEU A 536 2.05 16.36 -11.06
C LEU A 536 0.69 15.75 -11.42
N LEU A 537 -0.15 16.46 -12.17
CA LEU A 537 -1.50 15.98 -12.54
C LEU A 537 -1.41 14.70 -13.38
N HIS A 538 -0.44 14.63 -14.30
CA HIS A 538 -0.19 13.41 -15.07
C HIS A 538 0.23 12.23 -14.19
N ARG A 539 1.12 12.46 -13.22
CA ARG A 539 1.54 11.41 -12.27
C ARG A 539 0.38 10.92 -11.41
N LEU A 540 -0.61 11.78 -11.13
CA LEU A 540 -1.79 11.46 -10.37
C LEU A 540 -2.96 10.92 -11.23
N GLY A 541 -2.74 10.70 -12.53
CA GLY A 541 -3.69 9.99 -13.41
C GLY A 541 -4.51 10.87 -14.35
N ALA A 542 -4.16 12.15 -14.52
CA ALA A 542 -4.67 12.97 -15.62
C ALA A 542 -4.01 12.56 -16.95
N VAL A 543 -4.78 12.51 -18.03
CA VAL A 543 -4.31 12.04 -19.34
C VAL A 543 -4.33 13.22 -20.31
N GLU A 544 -3.37 13.27 -21.24
CA GLU A 544 -3.37 14.28 -22.29
C GLU A 544 -4.55 14.07 -23.25
N ALA A 545 -5.23 15.13 -23.66
CA ALA A 545 -6.36 15.09 -24.58
C ALA A 545 -5.89 14.81 -26.03
N THR A 546 -5.72 13.54 -26.34
CA THR A 546 -5.50 13.00 -27.70
C THR A 546 -6.81 12.47 -28.27
N ALA A 547 -6.92 12.32 -29.59
CA ALA A 547 -8.15 11.80 -30.21
C ALA A 547 -8.53 10.41 -29.66
N ALA A 548 -7.54 9.55 -29.40
CA ALA A 548 -7.75 8.22 -28.82
C ALA A 548 -8.17 8.26 -27.34
N SER A 549 -7.56 9.13 -26.52
CA SER A 549 -7.93 9.23 -25.10
C SER A 549 -9.31 9.85 -24.90
N VAL A 550 -9.72 10.75 -25.80
CA VAL A 550 -11.06 11.34 -25.80
C VAL A 550 -12.10 10.28 -26.14
N LEU A 551 -11.90 9.49 -27.20
CA LEU A 551 -12.81 8.39 -27.54
C LEU A 551 -12.94 7.34 -26.41
N ARG A 552 -11.87 7.11 -25.65
CA ARG A 552 -11.87 6.20 -24.49
C ARG A 552 -12.45 6.81 -23.22
N ASP A 553 -12.84 8.08 -23.24
CA ASP A 553 -13.45 8.72 -22.08
C ASP A 553 -14.89 8.20 -21.92
N PRO A 554 -15.26 7.67 -20.72
CA PRO A 554 -16.61 7.18 -20.48
C PRO A 554 -17.73 8.22 -20.72
N MET A 555 -17.43 9.51 -20.62
CA MET A 555 -18.41 10.56 -20.93
C MET A 555 -18.71 10.63 -22.43
N VAL A 556 -17.75 10.32 -23.31
CA VAL A 556 -17.99 10.26 -24.77
C VAL A 556 -18.86 9.06 -25.11
N GLN A 557 -18.53 7.89 -24.55
CA GLN A 557 -19.34 6.68 -24.73
C GLN A 557 -20.78 6.88 -24.21
N GLY A 558 -20.93 7.46 -23.01
CA GLY A 558 -22.22 7.77 -22.43
C GLY A 558 -23.02 8.76 -23.28
N ALA A 559 -22.38 9.80 -23.81
CA ALA A 559 -23.04 10.78 -24.68
C ALA A 559 -23.55 10.16 -25.99
N VAL A 560 -22.87 9.15 -26.54
CA VAL A 560 -23.36 8.41 -27.73
C VAL A 560 -24.53 7.50 -27.38
N ALA A 561 -24.47 6.80 -26.24
CA ALA A 561 -25.58 5.96 -25.78
C ALA A 561 -26.85 6.80 -25.49
N ASP A 562 -26.70 7.90 -24.75
CA ASP A 562 -27.80 8.83 -24.44
C ASP A 562 -28.42 9.42 -25.72
N LEU A 563 -27.59 9.70 -26.74
CA LEU A 563 -28.05 10.21 -28.01
C LEU A 563 -28.88 9.19 -28.79
N ALA A 564 -28.49 7.91 -28.77
CA ALA A 564 -29.26 6.84 -29.42
C ALA A 564 -30.65 6.62 -28.80
N GLU A 565 -30.84 6.98 -27.53
CA GLU A 565 -32.11 6.84 -26.81
C GLU A 565 -32.95 8.14 -26.78
N SER A 566 -32.47 9.24 -27.34
CA SER A 566 -33.11 10.57 -27.24
C SER A 566 -33.44 11.20 -28.60
N ASP A 567 -34.45 12.08 -28.62
CA ASP A 567 -34.79 12.91 -29.80
C ASP A 567 -33.78 14.08 -30.03
N GLY A 568 -32.54 13.96 -29.56
CA GLY A 568 -31.50 14.97 -29.72
C GLY A 568 -31.01 15.05 -31.17
N ASP A 569 -30.44 16.20 -31.59
CA ASP A 569 -29.77 16.32 -32.90
C ASP A 569 -28.42 15.59 -32.85
N PRO A 570 -28.24 14.46 -33.58
CA PRO A 570 -27.03 13.67 -33.48
C PRO A 570 -25.85 14.26 -34.24
N VAL A 571 -26.10 15.21 -35.16
CA VAL A 571 -25.09 15.68 -36.12
C VAL A 571 -23.84 16.26 -35.45
N PRO A 572 -23.91 17.16 -34.45
CA PRO A 572 -22.71 17.76 -33.86
C PRO A 572 -21.81 16.75 -33.16
N LEU A 573 -22.42 15.78 -32.48
CA LEU A 573 -21.72 14.74 -31.74
C LEU A 573 -21.17 13.67 -32.69
N ALA A 574 -21.96 13.21 -33.65
CA ALA A 574 -21.54 12.23 -34.64
C ALA A 574 -20.39 12.74 -35.50
N GLU A 575 -20.42 14.00 -35.93
CA GLU A 575 -19.30 14.60 -36.65
C GLU A 575 -18.04 14.71 -35.79
N ALA A 576 -18.16 15.00 -34.50
CA ALA A 576 -17.02 15.05 -33.59
C ALA A 576 -16.39 13.65 -33.42
N VAL A 577 -17.21 12.62 -33.19
CA VAL A 577 -16.75 11.22 -33.10
C VAL A 577 -16.08 10.78 -34.40
N LEU A 578 -16.69 11.03 -35.56
CA LEU A 578 -16.11 10.67 -36.87
C LEU A 578 -14.75 11.35 -37.12
N ARG A 579 -14.57 12.60 -36.70
CA ARG A 579 -13.27 13.30 -36.78
C ARG A 579 -12.25 12.70 -35.83
N LEU A 580 -12.64 12.40 -34.59
CA LEU A 580 -11.76 11.76 -33.60
C LEU A 580 -11.33 10.36 -34.05
N VAL A 581 -12.23 9.59 -34.68
CA VAL A 581 -11.93 8.28 -35.27
C VAL A 581 -10.96 8.44 -36.44
N ALA A 582 -11.19 9.40 -37.33
CA ALA A 582 -10.29 9.68 -38.45
C ALA A 582 -8.88 10.09 -38.00
N GLU A 583 -8.76 10.80 -36.88
CA GLU A 583 -7.47 11.26 -36.33
C GLU A 583 -6.77 10.18 -35.48
N SER A 584 -7.52 9.43 -34.68
CA SER A 584 -6.97 8.39 -33.78
C SER A 584 -6.61 7.09 -34.51
N GLY A 585 -7.34 6.78 -35.59
CA GLY A 585 -7.27 5.48 -36.27
C GLY A 585 -7.91 4.34 -35.48
N LEU A 586 -8.61 4.62 -34.38
CA LEU A 586 -9.38 3.61 -33.63
C LEU A 586 -10.53 3.09 -34.49
N SER A 587 -10.94 1.86 -34.23
CA SER A 587 -12.06 1.22 -34.92
C SER A 587 -13.02 0.54 -33.94
N VAL A 588 -14.19 0.16 -34.44
CA VAL A 588 -15.22 -0.61 -33.74
C VAL A 588 -14.69 -1.93 -33.18
N ALA A 589 -13.62 -2.48 -33.75
CA ALA A 589 -12.96 -3.67 -33.19
C ALA A 589 -12.24 -3.40 -31.86
N GLU A 590 -11.76 -2.17 -31.66
CA GLU A 590 -11.13 -1.73 -30.41
C GLU A 590 -12.14 -1.12 -29.44
N GLU A 591 -13.14 -0.40 -29.97
CA GLU A 591 -14.16 0.33 -29.22
C GLU A 591 -15.56 -0.02 -29.76
N PRO A 592 -16.16 -1.17 -29.37
CA PRO A 592 -17.41 -1.69 -29.95
C PRO A 592 -18.61 -0.77 -29.85
N TRP A 593 -18.64 0.10 -28.84
CA TRP A 593 -19.73 1.08 -28.64
C TRP A 593 -19.85 2.07 -29.81
N LEU A 594 -18.80 2.26 -30.63
CA LEU A 594 -18.84 3.11 -31.82
C LEU A 594 -19.93 2.64 -32.81
N ALA A 595 -20.25 1.34 -32.84
CA ALA A 595 -21.27 0.75 -33.71
C ALA A 595 -22.69 1.31 -33.44
N GLY A 596 -22.92 1.83 -32.23
CA GLY A 596 -24.18 2.46 -31.82
C GLY A 596 -24.29 3.93 -32.21
N LEU A 597 -23.29 4.51 -32.87
CA LEU A 597 -23.31 5.92 -33.25
C LEU A 597 -24.48 6.22 -34.20
N PRO A 598 -25.42 7.12 -33.86
CA PRO A 598 -26.51 7.47 -34.75
C PRO A 598 -25.99 8.24 -35.97
N LEU A 599 -26.30 7.74 -37.17
CA LEU A 599 -25.92 8.31 -38.46
C LEU A 599 -27.13 8.33 -39.39
N ALA A 600 -27.22 9.36 -40.24
CA ALA A 600 -28.28 9.46 -41.21
C ALA A 600 -28.17 8.38 -42.31
N ASP A 601 -29.25 7.67 -42.58
CA ASP A 601 -29.44 6.83 -43.78
C ASP A 601 -29.66 7.69 -45.05
N ALA A 602 -29.93 7.06 -46.19
CA ALA A 602 -30.17 7.76 -47.45
C ALA A 602 -31.58 8.40 -47.52
N THR A 603 -32.47 8.08 -46.59
CA THR A 603 -33.78 8.73 -46.41
C THR A 603 -33.69 9.98 -45.53
N GLY A 604 -32.63 10.10 -44.74
CA GLY A 604 -32.39 11.15 -43.74
C GLY A 604 -32.82 10.79 -42.31
N ALA A 605 -33.17 9.53 -42.03
CA ALA A 605 -33.47 9.04 -40.70
C ALA A 605 -32.17 8.66 -39.96
N ASP A 606 -32.11 8.94 -38.66
CA ASP A 606 -30.96 8.60 -37.83
C ASP A 606 -31.08 7.16 -37.33
N VAL A 607 -30.11 6.33 -37.70
CA VAL A 607 -30.04 4.91 -37.36
C VAL A 607 -28.64 4.56 -36.88
N ALA A 608 -28.49 3.49 -36.11
CA ALA A 608 -27.18 3.11 -35.59
C ALA A 608 -26.22 2.76 -36.74
N ALA A 609 -24.94 3.14 -36.62
CA ALA A 609 -23.94 2.87 -37.65
C ALA A 609 -23.88 1.40 -38.07
N ARG A 610 -24.07 0.46 -37.13
CA ARG A 610 -24.12 -0.99 -37.37
C ARG A 610 -25.26 -1.46 -38.26
N GLU A 611 -26.35 -0.71 -38.37
CA GLU A 611 -27.51 -1.06 -39.19
C GLU A 611 -27.33 -0.58 -40.64
N LEU A 612 -26.41 0.36 -40.88
CA LEU A 612 -26.14 0.93 -42.19
C LEU A 612 -25.15 0.11 -43.03
N LEU A 613 -25.36 0.14 -44.33
CA LEU A 613 -24.53 -0.42 -45.38
C LEU A 613 -23.92 0.70 -46.23
N LEU A 614 -22.69 0.49 -46.71
CA LEU A 614 -22.08 1.37 -47.69
C LEU A 614 -22.83 1.31 -49.03
N PRO A 615 -22.90 2.43 -49.78
CA PRO A 615 -23.51 2.44 -51.11
C PRO A 615 -22.86 1.41 -52.04
N GLY A 616 -23.68 0.61 -52.73
CA GLY A 616 -23.21 -0.42 -53.66
C GLY A 616 -22.88 -1.77 -53.01
N SER A 617 -23.22 -1.97 -51.73
CA SER A 617 -23.13 -3.29 -51.07
C SER A 617 -24.07 -4.29 -51.74
N ALA A 618 -23.57 -5.47 -52.12
CA ALA A 618 -24.35 -6.49 -52.83
C ALA A 618 -25.54 -7.01 -52.03
N LEU A 619 -25.47 -6.95 -50.69
CA LEU A 619 -26.55 -7.37 -49.80
C LEU A 619 -27.81 -6.52 -49.99
N LEU A 620 -27.68 -5.22 -50.29
CA LEU A 620 -28.82 -4.31 -50.52
C LEU A 620 -29.74 -4.81 -51.65
N ASP A 621 -29.18 -5.43 -52.70
CA ASP A 621 -29.94 -5.95 -53.84
C ASP A 621 -30.69 -7.27 -53.51
N ALA A 622 -30.37 -7.90 -52.38
CA ALA A 622 -30.95 -9.17 -51.93
C ALA A 622 -32.08 -9.00 -50.91
N LEU A 623 -32.20 -7.83 -50.28
CA LEU A 623 -33.21 -7.56 -49.26
C LEU A 623 -34.59 -7.25 -49.88
N ASP A 624 -35.66 -7.63 -49.19
CA ASP A 624 -37.06 -7.31 -49.47
C ASP A 624 -37.49 -6.04 -48.71
N ALA A 625 -36.64 -5.02 -48.76
CA ALA A 625 -36.84 -3.73 -48.11
C ALA A 625 -36.38 -2.57 -49.03
N ASP A 626 -36.70 -1.32 -48.69
CA ASP A 626 -36.19 -0.17 -49.44
C ASP A 626 -34.67 -0.02 -49.20
N PRO A 627 -33.81 -0.15 -50.23
CA PRO A 627 -32.36 -0.03 -50.05
C PRO A 627 -31.93 1.32 -49.46
N ALA A 628 -32.74 2.37 -49.60
CA ALA A 628 -32.43 3.68 -49.04
C ALA A 628 -32.42 3.70 -47.50
N GLU A 629 -33.26 2.88 -46.85
CA GLU A 629 -33.37 2.80 -45.38
C GLU A 629 -32.12 2.17 -44.75
N PHE A 630 -31.41 1.33 -45.49
CA PHE A 630 -30.21 0.64 -45.03
C PHE A 630 -28.92 1.24 -45.57
N THR A 631 -28.99 2.19 -46.51
CA THR A 631 -27.78 2.79 -47.10
C THR A 631 -27.40 4.05 -46.34
N ILE A 632 -26.14 4.21 -45.94
CA ILE A 632 -25.69 5.45 -45.30
C ILE A 632 -25.82 6.68 -46.23
N ALA A 633 -26.16 7.84 -45.66
CA ALA A 633 -26.30 9.11 -46.39
C ALA A 633 -25.07 9.40 -47.27
N PRO A 634 -25.26 9.71 -48.58
CA PRO A 634 -24.15 10.00 -49.50
C PRO A 634 -23.24 11.16 -49.03
N SER A 635 -23.80 12.15 -48.34
CA SER A 635 -23.05 13.30 -47.80
C SER A 635 -22.01 12.91 -46.74
N LEU A 636 -22.29 11.89 -45.93
CA LEU A 636 -21.34 11.36 -44.93
C LEU A 636 -20.20 10.60 -45.62
N VAL A 637 -20.50 9.85 -46.67
CA VAL A 637 -19.51 9.13 -47.48
C VAL A 637 -18.57 10.12 -48.18
N GLU A 638 -19.09 11.19 -48.77
CA GLU A 638 -18.28 12.23 -49.42
C GLU A 638 -17.35 12.94 -48.44
N ARG A 639 -17.79 13.15 -47.20
CA ARG A 639 -17.06 13.94 -46.20
C ARG A 639 -16.01 13.16 -45.42
N PHE A 640 -16.33 11.93 -45.01
CA PHE A 640 -15.47 11.13 -44.13
C PHE A 640 -14.84 9.92 -44.83
N GLY A 641 -15.38 9.53 -45.98
CA GLY A 641 -14.91 8.37 -46.75
C GLY A 641 -15.31 7.02 -46.14
N PRO A 642 -15.29 5.94 -46.93
CA PRO A 642 -15.75 4.63 -46.51
C PRO A 642 -14.90 3.98 -45.42
N ALA A 643 -13.62 4.38 -45.28
CA ALA A 643 -12.73 3.81 -44.26
C ALA A 643 -13.12 4.25 -42.83
N VAL A 644 -13.44 5.52 -42.64
CA VAL A 644 -13.88 6.05 -41.33
C VAL A 644 -15.26 5.53 -40.97
N LEU A 645 -16.16 5.45 -41.95
CA LEU A 645 -17.51 4.91 -41.74
C LEU A 645 -17.47 3.43 -41.33
N ARG A 646 -16.62 2.61 -41.97
CA ARG A 646 -16.36 1.23 -41.51
C ARG A 646 -15.75 1.18 -40.12
N ALA A 647 -14.87 2.12 -39.78
CA ALA A 647 -14.27 2.20 -38.46
C ALA A 647 -15.28 2.49 -37.35
N VAL A 648 -16.44 3.09 -37.64
CA VAL A 648 -17.55 3.25 -36.68
C VAL A 648 -18.64 2.19 -36.82
N GLY A 649 -18.45 1.16 -37.65
CA GLY A 649 -19.38 0.03 -37.75
C GLY A 649 -20.33 0.02 -38.94
N VAL A 650 -20.24 0.98 -39.88
CA VAL A 650 -21.01 0.92 -41.13
C VAL A 650 -20.54 -0.27 -41.97
N ARG A 651 -21.47 -1.14 -42.33
CA ARG A 651 -21.21 -2.45 -42.94
C ARG A 651 -20.98 -2.37 -44.45
N ASP A 652 -20.35 -3.40 -45.00
CA ASP A 652 -20.35 -3.73 -46.43
C ASP A 652 -20.74 -5.20 -46.70
N GLY A 653 -21.26 -5.87 -45.66
CA GLY A 653 -21.68 -7.27 -45.63
C GLY A 653 -22.72 -7.52 -44.53
N PHE A 654 -22.85 -8.77 -44.09
CA PHE A 654 -23.82 -9.17 -43.07
C PHE A 654 -23.55 -8.51 -41.70
N ALA A 655 -24.60 -8.20 -40.93
CA ALA A 655 -24.43 -7.92 -39.50
C ALA A 655 -24.21 -9.22 -38.77
N VAL A 656 -23.12 -9.29 -38.01
CA VAL A 656 -22.91 -10.35 -37.04
C VAL A 656 -23.09 -9.75 -35.66
N VAL A 657 -24.07 -10.27 -34.94
CA VAL A 657 -24.30 -9.99 -33.52
C VAL A 657 -23.40 -10.91 -32.72
N HIS A 658 -22.67 -10.33 -31.77
CA HIS A 658 -21.82 -11.04 -30.84
C HIS A 658 -22.20 -10.69 -29.41
N ASP A 659 -22.27 -11.69 -28.55
CA ASP A 659 -22.38 -11.50 -27.11
C ASP A 659 -21.64 -12.63 -26.37
N ALA A 660 -21.16 -12.37 -25.16
CA ALA A 660 -20.38 -13.31 -24.39
C ALA A 660 -21.01 -13.53 -23.01
N ASP A 661 -20.79 -14.71 -22.43
CA ASP A 661 -21.34 -15.08 -21.13
C ASP A 661 -22.89 -14.93 -21.06
N VAL A 662 -23.57 -15.32 -22.14
CA VAL A 662 -25.03 -15.22 -22.30
C VAL A 662 -25.72 -16.33 -21.52
N THR A 663 -26.63 -15.96 -20.63
CA THR A 663 -27.51 -16.94 -19.97
C THR A 663 -28.72 -17.21 -20.87
N LEU A 664 -29.01 -18.48 -21.16
CA LEU A 664 -30.14 -18.87 -22.02
C LEU A 664 -31.43 -18.98 -21.21
N GLU A 665 -32.20 -17.91 -21.22
CA GLU A 665 -33.53 -17.81 -20.61
C GLU A 665 -34.55 -17.35 -21.67
N PRO A 666 -35.86 -17.57 -21.48
CA PRO A 666 -36.88 -17.10 -22.42
C PRO A 666 -36.89 -15.58 -22.67
N ASP A 667 -36.30 -14.79 -21.77
CA ASP A 667 -36.22 -13.32 -21.88
C ASP A 667 -34.89 -12.84 -22.52
N THR A 668 -34.00 -13.75 -22.95
CA THR A 668 -32.78 -13.40 -23.68
C THR A 668 -33.14 -12.83 -25.05
N TRP A 669 -32.67 -11.62 -25.36
CA TRP A 669 -33.07 -10.88 -26.55
C TRP A 669 -31.90 -10.12 -27.19
N HIS A 670 -31.56 -10.47 -28.42
CA HIS A 670 -30.56 -9.81 -29.26
C HIS A 670 -31.17 -9.13 -30.50
N ASP A 671 -32.50 -8.99 -30.53
CA ASP A 671 -33.25 -8.40 -31.66
C ASP A 671 -33.11 -9.21 -32.96
N LEU A 672 -33.08 -10.54 -32.83
CA LEU A 672 -33.03 -11.48 -33.94
C LEU A 672 -34.41 -12.10 -34.20
N ASP A 673 -34.72 -12.40 -35.45
CA ASP A 673 -36.02 -12.97 -35.86
C ASP A 673 -36.26 -14.37 -35.27
N ASP A 674 -37.40 -14.62 -34.64
CA ASP A 674 -37.77 -15.89 -34.00
C ASP A 674 -36.68 -16.47 -33.05
N GLU A 675 -35.93 -15.60 -32.36
CA GLU A 675 -34.91 -16.00 -31.38
C GLU A 675 -35.48 -16.81 -30.21
N ASP A 676 -36.66 -16.41 -29.73
CA ASP A 676 -37.40 -17.11 -28.66
C ASP A 676 -37.68 -18.57 -29.03
N ALA A 677 -38.08 -18.83 -30.28
CA ALA A 677 -38.32 -20.18 -30.78
C ALA A 677 -37.03 -21.02 -30.88
N TRP A 678 -35.89 -20.40 -31.22
CA TRP A 678 -34.59 -21.08 -31.17
C TRP A 678 -34.21 -21.47 -29.74
N ILE A 679 -34.38 -20.55 -28.79
CA ILE A 679 -34.09 -20.80 -27.37
C ILE A 679 -34.96 -21.96 -26.85
N ASP A 680 -36.26 -21.95 -27.16
CA ASP A 680 -37.19 -23.01 -26.76
C ASP A 680 -36.76 -24.39 -27.32
N ASP A 681 -36.39 -24.46 -28.60
CA ASP A 681 -35.92 -25.69 -29.25
C ASP A 681 -34.62 -26.22 -28.62
N VAL A 682 -33.67 -25.32 -28.33
CA VAL A 682 -32.42 -25.68 -27.66
C VAL A 682 -32.68 -26.18 -26.24
N LEU A 683 -33.50 -25.48 -25.45
CA LEU A 683 -33.82 -25.85 -24.07
C LEU A 683 -34.62 -27.17 -24.00
N ALA A 684 -35.52 -27.42 -24.96
CA ALA A 684 -36.27 -28.67 -25.05
C ALA A 684 -35.34 -29.89 -25.24
N GLY A 685 -34.21 -29.72 -25.92
CA GLY A 685 -33.19 -30.75 -26.13
C GLY A 685 -32.27 -31.02 -24.93
N LEU A 686 -32.38 -30.24 -23.85
CA LEU A 686 -31.53 -30.37 -22.67
C LEU A 686 -32.23 -31.12 -21.52
N PRO A 687 -31.47 -31.80 -20.64
CA PRO A 687 -32.04 -32.35 -19.41
C PRO A 687 -32.57 -31.20 -18.54
N ARG A 688 -33.64 -31.44 -17.78
CA ARG A 688 -34.19 -30.45 -16.83
C ARG A 688 -33.12 -29.97 -15.84
N GLN A 689 -33.04 -28.66 -15.64
CA GLN A 689 -32.04 -28.03 -14.77
C GLN A 689 -32.70 -27.00 -13.84
N ASP A 690 -32.08 -26.75 -12.70
CA ASP A 690 -32.54 -25.75 -11.72
C ASP A 690 -32.05 -24.33 -12.03
N VAL A 691 -31.01 -24.21 -12.88
CA VAL A 691 -30.45 -22.95 -13.36
C VAL A 691 -30.36 -22.98 -14.89
N PRO A 692 -30.52 -21.83 -15.57
CA PRO A 692 -30.42 -21.79 -17.03
C PRO A 692 -28.99 -22.08 -17.50
N PRO A 693 -28.82 -22.69 -18.70
CA PRO A 693 -27.51 -22.92 -19.29
C PRO A 693 -26.79 -21.62 -19.61
N LEU A 694 -25.46 -21.63 -19.49
CA LEU A 694 -24.59 -20.53 -19.90
C LEU A 694 -23.98 -20.83 -21.28
N MET A 695 -24.03 -19.86 -22.18
CA MET A 695 -23.37 -19.84 -23.47
C MET A 695 -22.15 -18.91 -23.38
N ASP A 696 -20.95 -19.48 -23.54
CA ASP A 696 -19.70 -18.73 -23.37
C ASP A 696 -19.54 -17.64 -24.46
N ASP A 697 -19.95 -17.96 -25.69
CA ASP A 697 -19.84 -17.09 -26.87
C ASP A 697 -21.06 -17.30 -27.78
N PHE A 698 -21.75 -16.20 -28.08
CA PHE A 698 -22.88 -16.12 -28.99
C PHE A 698 -22.48 -15.37 -30.24
N ALA A 699 -22.79 -15.95 -31.41
CA ALA A 699 -22.60 -15.31 -32.70
C ALA A 699 -23.76 -15.66 -33.63
N ALA A 700 -24.39 -14.64 -34.22
CA ALA A 700 -25.54 -14.79 -35.09
C ALA A 700 -25.52 -13.76 -36.23
N VAL A 701 -25.99 -14.16 -37.41
CA VAL A 701 -26.27 -13.22 -38.51
C VAL A 701 -27.67 -12.64 -38.34
N ALA A 702 -27.77 -11.31 -38.29
CA ALA A 702 -29.04 -10.58 -38.25
C ALA A 702 -29.62 -10.32 -39.65
N ASP A 703 -30.84 -9.79 -39.70
CA ASP A 703 -31.53 -9.34 -40.92
C ASP A 703 -31.80 -10.44 -41.98
N LEU A 704 -31.81 -11.72 -41.58
CA LEU A 704 -32.03 -12.84 -42.52
C LEU A 704 -33.48 -12.95 -43.00
N ASP A 705 -34.43 -12.50 -42.19
CA ASP A 705 -35.85 -12.40 -42.50
C ASP A 705 -36.14 -11.38 -43.61
N LEU A 706 -35.26 -10.39 -43.76
CA LEU A 706 -35.32 -9.40 -44.83
C LEU A 706 -34.85 -9.95 -46.17
N VAL A 707 -34.32 -11.16 -46.28
CA VAL A 707 -33.82 -11.71 -47.57
C VAL A 707 -34.97 -12.15 -48.47
N ARG A 708 -34.97 -11.69 -49.73
CA ARG A 708 -35.97 -12.14 -50.73
C ARG A 708 -35.87 -13.64 -51.00
N ASP A 709 -37.02 -14.29 -51.16
CA ASP A 709 -37.13 -15.72 -51.43
C ASP A 709 -36.30 -16.22 -52.63
N ASP A 710 -36.14 -15.41 -53.68
CA ASP A 710 -35.39 -15.79 -54.89
C ASP A 710 -33.87 -15.56 -54.77
N ALA A 711 -33.43 -14.84 -53.73
CA ALA A 711 -32.03 -14.51 -53.49
C ALA A 711 -31.28 -15.56 -52.65
N TRP A 712 -31.98 -16.49 -51.98
CA TRP A 712 -31.39 -17.49 -51.08
C TRP A 712 -30.21 -18.28 -51.66
N PRO A 713 -30.22 -18.78 -52.92
CA PRO A 713 -29.06 -19.47 -53.48
C PRO A 713 -27.79 -18.60 -53.49
N GLN A 714 -27.93 -17.30 -53.77
CA GLN A 714 -26.83 -16.36 -53.82
C GLN A 714 -26.39 -15.93 -52.41
N VAL A 715 -27.34 -15.71 -51.50
CA VAL A 715 -27.09 -15.33 -50.10
C VAL A 715 -26.39 -16.46 -49.35
N LEU A 716 -26.82 -17.72 -49.53
CA LEU A 716 -26.14 -18.89 -48.94
C LEU A 716 -24.68 -19.00 -49.40
N ALA A 717 -24.42 -18.71 -50.69
CA ALA A 717 -23.05 -18.68 -51.20
C ALA A 717 -22.21 -17.53 -50.60
N TRP A 718 -22.82 -16.36 -50.34
CA TRP A 718 -22.16 -15.25 -49.66
C TRP A 718 -21.89 -15.54 -48.19
N LEU A 719 -22.86 -16.10 -47.46
CA LEU A 719 -22.70 -16.54 -46.07
C LEU A 719 -21.58 -17.58 -45.94
N ALA A 720 -21.48 -18.51 -46.89
CA ALA A 720 -20.41 -19.51 -46.91
C ALA A 720 -19.02 -18.92 -47.26
N ALA A 721 -18.99 -17.82 -48.03
CA ALA A 721 -17.73 -17.18 -48.44
C ALA A 721 -17.19 -16.18 -47.40
N ASP A 722 -18.07 -15.54 -46.63
CA ASP A 722 -17.69 -14.61 -45.56
C ASP A 722 -17.26 -15.35 -44.30
N THR A 723 -16.06 -15.07 -43.78
CA THR A 723 -15.50 -15.86 -42.66
C THR A 723 -16.28 -15.68 -41.36
N GLY A 724 -16.79 -14.47 -41.08
CA GLY A 724 -17.54 -14.19 -39.85
C GLY A 724 -18.93 -14.81 -39.90
N ALA A 725 -19.68 -14.54 -40.97
CA ALA A 725 -21.02 -15.09 -41.15
C ALA A 725 -21.01 -16.63 -41.28
N ARG A 726 -19.96 -17.19 -41.90
CA ARG A 726 -19.76 -18.64 -41.99
C ARG A 726 -19.64 -19.29 -40.63
N ALA A 727 -18.88 -18.69 -39.71
CA ALA A 727 -18.69 -19.20 -38.36
C ALA A 727 -20.03 -19.27 -37.61
N CYS A 728 -20.88 -18.24 -37.75
CA CYS A 728 -22.24 -18.23 -37.17
C CYS A 728 -23.12 -19.38 -37.67
N VAL A 729 -22.82 -19.99 -38.81
CA VAL A 729 -23.57 -21.14 -39.34
C VAL A 729 -22.93 -22.47 -38.94
N VAL A 730 -21.60 -22.60 -39.01
CA VAL A 730 -20.95 -23.90 -38.89
C VAL A 730 -20.45 -24.22 -37.49
N ASP A 731 -20.08 -23.21 -36.72
CA ASP A 731 -19.62 -23.43 -35.37
C ASP A 731 -20.85 -23.67 -34.48
N PRO A 732 -20.92 -24.82 -33.78
CA PRO A 732 -22.04 -25.08 -32.90
C PRO A 732 -21.93 -24.23 -31.64
N VAL A 733 -23.09 -23.93 -31.04
CA VAL A 733 -23.14 -23.28 -29.74
C VAL A 733 -22.76 -24.28 -28.65
N LEU A 734 -21.86 -23.85 -27.75
CA LEU A 734 -21.42 -24.64 -26.61
C LEU A 734 -22.08 -24.12 -25.33
N LEU A 735 -22.80 -25.02 -24.66
CA LEU A 735 -23.60 -24.74 -23.47
C LEU A 735 -22.98 -25.39 -22.25
N THR A 736 -22.77 -24.60 -21.20
CA THR A 736 -22.40 -25.07 -19.87
C THR A 736 -23.66 -25.22 -19.02
N LEU A 737 -23.93 -26.44 -18.58
CA LEU A 737 -25.10 -26.80 -17.78
C LEU A 737 -24.88 -26.53 -16.29
N GLY A 738 -25.96 -26.51 -15.49
CA GLY A 738 -25.91 -26.26 -14.05
C GLY A 738 -25.10 -27.27 -13.24
N ASP A 739 -24.84 -28.47 -13.79
CA ASP A 739 -23.96 -29.49 -13.20
C ASP A 739 -22.48 -29.37 -13.64
N GLY A 740 -22.17 -28.35 -14.45
CA GLY A 740 -20.86 -28.10 -15.03
C GLY A 740 -20.53 -28.94 -16.27
N SER A 741 -21.44 -29.80 -16.74
CA SER A 741 -21.26 -30.53 -18.00
C SER A 741 -21.44 -29.61 -19.21
N ARG A 742 -20.81 -29.97 -20.34
CA ARG A 742 -20.93 -29.22 -21.60
C ARG A 742 -21.79 -29.97 -22.62
N ARG A 743 -22.66 -29.24 -23.30
CA ARG A 743 -23.49 -29.72 -24.42
C ARG A 743 -23.30 -28.83 -25.64
N SER A 744 -23.50 -29.41 -26.81
CA SER A 744 -23.45 -28.70 -28.08
C SER A 744 -24.86 -28.61 -28.64
N ALA A 745 -25.22 -27.45 -29.19
CA ALA A 745 -26.47 -27.23 -29.90
C ALA A 745 -26.20 -26.54 -31.26
N PRO A 746 -27.12 -26.61 -32.23
CA PRO A 746 -27.04 -25.80 -33.44
C PRO A 746 -26.98 -24.31 -33.09
N SER A 747 -26.18 -23.54 -33.84
CA SER A 747 -26.23 -22.09 -33.74
C SER A 747 -27.58 -21.54 -34.18
N TYR A 748 -27.93 -20.34 -33.69
CA TYR A 748 -29.14 -19.65 -34.09
C TYR A 748 -29.24 -19.54 -35.62
N THR A 749 -28.17 -19.10 -36.29
CA THR A 749 -28.19 -18.90 -37.74
C THR A 749 -28.37 -20.22 -38.51
N ALA A 750 -27.75 -21.32 -38.08
CA ALA A 750 -27.95 -22.62 -38.70
C ALA A 750 -29.39 -23.13 -38.51
N TRP A 751 -29.94 -22.99 -37.29
CA TRP A 751 -31.32 -23.33 -36.97
C TRP A 751 -32.31 -22.50 -37.81
N TRP A 752 -32.09 -21.20 -37.91
CA TRP A 752 -32.96 -20.29 -38.66
C TRP A 752 -32.96 -20.64 -40.15
N LEU A 753 -31.78 -20.86 -40.75
CA LEU A 753 -31.65 -21.24 -42.15
C LEU A 753 -32.33 -22.58 -42.46
N ARG A 754 -32.22 -23.58 -41.59
CA ARG A 754 -32.93 -24.87 -41.75
C ARG A 754 -34.44 -24.67 -41.83
N ARG A 755 -34.96 -23.76 -41.01
CA ARG A 755 -36.40 -23.56 -40.82
C ARG A 755 -37.02 -22.62 -41.84
N TYR A 756 -36.34 -21.55 -42.24
CA TYR A 756 -36.92 -20.47 -43.03
C TYR A 756 -36.36 -20.35 -44.43
N ALA A 757 -35.06 -20.62 -44.65
CA ALA A 757 -34.49 -20.50 -45.98
C ALA A 757 -35.11 -21.53 -46.95
N ARG A 758 -35.42 -21.09 -48.17
CA ARG A 758 -36.04 -21.92 -49.21
C ARG A 758 -35.23 -21.85 -50.50
N VAL A 759 -34.94 -23.01 -51.09
CA VAL A 759 -34.36 -23.11 -52.43
C VAL A 759 -35.34 -23.87 -53.32
N GLY A 760 -35.80 -23.20 -54.39
CA GLY A 760 -36.84 -23.75 -55.27
C GLY A 760 -38.17 -24.03 -54.54
N GLY A 761 -38.48 -23.25 -53.49
CA GLY A 761 -39.68 -23.41 -52.66
C GLY A 761 -39.62 -24.54 -51.64
N ARG A 762 -38.48 -25.22 -51.48
CA ARG A 762 -38.29 -26.30 -50.48
C ARG A 762 -37.35 -25.85 -49.38
N ALA A 763 -37.61 -26.30 -48.14
CA ALA A 763 -36.69 -26.13 -47.01
C ALA A 763 -35.37 -26.84 -47.29
N LEU A 764 -34.28 -26.34 -46.71
CA LEU A 764 -32.94 -26.90 -46.90
C LEU A 764 -32.85 -28.36 -46.43
N THR A 765 -33.53 -28.72 -45.34
CA THR A 765 -33.63 -30.10 -44.82
C THR A 765 -34.29 -31.09 -45.78
N GLY A 766 -35.07 -30.59 -46.75
CA GLY A 766 -35.73 -31.40 -47.78
C GLY A 766 -34.95 -31.50 -49.09
N LEU A 767 -33.65 -31.17 -49.08
CA LEU A 767 -32.78 -31.15 -50.26
C LEU A 767 -31.50 -31.94 -50.01
N ALA A 768 -30.88 -32.39 -51.10
CA ALA A 768 -29.64 -33.15 -51.07
C ALA A 768 -28.51 -32.46 -51.83
N LEU A 769 -27.27 -32.79 -51.47
CA LEU A 769 -26.08 -32.36 -52.21
C LEU A 769 -25.97 -33.09 -53.57
N PRO A 770 -25.34 -32.48 -54.59
CA PRO A 770 -25.17 -33.08 -55.91
C PRO A 770 -24.50 -34.46 -55.91
N ASP A 771 -23.55 -34.67 -55.02
CA ASP A 771 -22.75 -35.89 -54.86
C ASP A 771 -23.28 -36.86 -53.80
N ALA A 772 -24.42 -36.56 -53.16
CA ALA A 772 -25.05 -37.37 -52.11
C ALA A 772 -25.22 -38.86 -52.46
N ALA A 773 -25.31 -39.72 -51.45
CA ALA A 773 -25.46 -41.16 -51.59
C ALA A 773 -26.64 -41.53 -52.52
N PRO A 774 -26.54 -42.62 -53.30
CA PRO A 774 -27.59 -43.00 -54.26
C PRO A 774 -29.00 -43.10 -53.67
N VAL A 775 -29.13 -43.54 -52.43
CA VAL A 775 -30.41 -43.63 -51.72
C VAL A 775 -30.97 -42.25 -51.35
N VAL A 776 -30.13 -41.31 -50.93
CA VAL A 776 -30.53 -39.93 -50.61
C VAL A 776 -31.05 -39.24 -51.88
N ARG A 777 -30.31 -39.31 -52.99
CA ARG A 777 -30.73 -38.75 -54.28
C ARG A 777 -31.97 -39.41 -54.88
N ALA A 778 -32.27 -40.65 -54.49
CA ALA A 778 -33.50 -41.33 -54.91
C ALA A 778 -34.74 -40.76 -54.20
N VAL A 779 -34.56 -40.13 -53.02
CA VAL A 779 -35.65 -39.59 -52.20
C VAL A 779 -35.75 -38.08 -52.34
N LEU A 780 -34.64 -37.36 -52.13
CA LEU A 780 -34.59 -35.90 -52.05
C LEU A 780 -34.10 -35.27 -53.37
N PRO A 781 -34.66 -34.12 -53.78
CA PRO A 781 -34.14 -33.35 -54.91
C PRO A 781 -32.79 -32.69 -54.59
N ILE A 782 -31.98 -32.45 -55.64
CA ILE A 782 -30.65 -31.85 -55.53
C ILE A 782 -30.76 -30.32 -55.42
N ALA A 783 -30.07 -29.72 -54.44
CA ALA A 783 -29.88 -28.28 -54.36
C ALA A 783 -28.77 -27.82 -55.31
N ASP A 784 -29.04 -26.79 -56.12
CA ASP A 784 -28.04 -26.14 -56.99
C ASP A 784 -27.43 -24.92 -56.27
N VAL A 785 -26.69 -25.18 -55.19
CA VAL A 785 -26.00 -24.17 -54.38
C VAL A 785 -24.57 -24.63 -54.11
N ALA A 786 -23.59 -23.76 -54.35
CA ALA A 786 -22.18 -24.07 -54.13
C ALA A 786 -21.82 -23.89 -52.64
N LEU A 787 -21.94 -24.97 -51.87
CA LEU A 787 -21.61 -25.02 -50.45
C LEU A 787 -20.56 -26.12 -50.19
N ASP A 788 -19.72 -25.93 -49.18
CA ASP A 788 -18.86 -27.01 -48.69
C ASP A 788 -19.61 -27.93 -47.71
N ASP A 789 -19.06 -29.12 -47.49
CA ASP A 789 -19.69 -30.19 -46.70
C ASP A 789 -20.06 -29.74 -45.28
N ALA A 790 -19.23 -28.91 -44.64
CA ALA A 790 -19.48 -28.46 -43.27
C ALA A 790 -20.65 -27.46 -43.22
N PHE A 791 -20.70 -26.52 -44.16
CA PHE A 791 -21.83 -25.58 -44.26
C PHE A 791 -23.11 -26.32 -44.63
N ALA A 792 -23.04 -27.23 -45.60
CA ALA A 792 -24.17 -28.03 -46.04
C ALA A 792 -24.77 -28.88 -44.91
N ALA A 793 -23.91 -29.56 -44.14
CA ALA A 793 -24.33 -30.31 -42.95
C ALA A 793 -24.97 -29.39 -41.89
N ALA A 794 -24.39 -28.21 -41.65
CA ALA A 794 -24.91 -27.27 -40.67
C ALA A 794 -26.32 -26.76 -41.02
N VAL A 795 -26.62 -26.50 -42.29
CA VAL A 795 -27.96 -26.07 -42.75
C VAL A 795 -28.92 -27.21 -43.10
N GLY A 796 -28.49 -28.47 -42.89
CA GLY A 796 -29.35 -29.66 -43.01
C GLY A 796 -29.48 -30.25 -44.42
N LEU A 797 -28.58 -29.93 -45.36
CA LEU A 797 -28.56 -30.59 -46.66
C LEU A 797 -28.06 -32.02 -46.53
N ALA A 798 -28.83 -32.99 -47.03
CA ALA A 798 -28.49 -34.40 -46.87
C ALA A 798 -27.40 -34.85 -47.85
N HIS A 799 -26.36 -35.50 -47.34
CA HIS A 799 -25.31 -36.15 -48.13
C HIS A 799 -25.40 -37.69 -48.01
N GLU A 800 -25.54 -38.21 -46.80
CA GLU A 800 -25.67 -39.63 -46.47
C GLU A 800 -27.07 -39.96 -45.89
N PRO A 801 -27.47 -41.24 -45.79
CA PRO A 801 -28.75 -41.64 -45.17
C PRO A 801 -28.91 -41.12 -43.74
N ASP A 802 -27.80 -40.97 -43.02
CA ASP A 802 -27.76 -40.48 -41.65
C ASP A 802 -27.85 -38.94 -41.55
N ASP A 803 -27.95 -38.23 -42.67
CA ASP A 803 -28.23 -36.78 -42.69
C ASP A 803 -29.72 -36.48 -42.94
N LEU A 804 -30.51 -37.52 -43.21
CA LEU A 804 -31.93 -37.40 -43.53
C LEU A 804 -32.71 -36.87 -42.32
N ASP A 805 -33.27 -35.67 -42.48
CA ASP A 805 -34.23 -35.09 -41.55
C ASP A 805 -35.53 -35.92 -41.56
N PRO A 806 -35.96 -36.47 -40.41
CA PRO A 806 -37.11 -37.37 -40.35
C PRO A 806 -38.39 -36.74 -40.92
N ASP A 807 -38.71 -35.50 -40.55
CA ASP A 807 -39.93 -34.83 -40.98
C ASP A 807 -39.91 -34.56 -42.48
N ALA A 808 -38.81 -34.01 -43.00
CA ALA A 808 -38.66 -33.74 -44.42
C ALA A 808 -38.76 -35.02 -45.26
N VAL A 809 -38.13 -36.11 -44.81
CA VAL A 809 -38.16 -37.40 -45.51
C VAL A 809 -39.51 -38.08 -45.42
N LEU A 810 -40.17 -38.09 -44.26
CA LEU A 810 -41.51 -38.67 -44.12
C LEU A 810 -42.54 -37.93 -44.96
N ALA A 811 -42.49 -36.59 -44.97
CA ALA A 811 -43.30 -35.77 -45.87
C ALA A 811 -43.02 -36.13 -47.34
N ARG A 812 -41.74 -36.28 -47.71
CA ARG A 812 -41.36 -36.68 -49.06
C ARG A 812 -41.85 -38.10 -49.41
N LEU A 813 -41.72 -39.08 -48.51
CA LEU A 813 -42.15 -40.46 -48.74
C LEU A 813 -43.66 -40.58 -48.95
N ALA A 814 -44.45 -39.66 -48.40
CA ALA A 814 -45.89 -39.58 -48.57
C ALA A 814 -46.33 -39.02 -49.95
N GLU A 815 -45.42 -38.34 -50.68
CA GLU A 815 -45.66 -37.86 -52.04
C GLU A 815 -45.64 -39.02 -53.06
N ASP A 816 -46.15 -38.80 -54.27
CA ASP A 816 -46.13 -39.79 -55.35
C ASP A 816 -44.83 -39.69 -56.17
N PHE A 817 -44.02 -40.75 -56.15
CA PHE A 817 -42.78 -40.90 -56.92
C PHE A 817 -42.31 -42.35 -56.90
N GLU A 818 -41.44 -42.72 -57.86
CA GLU A 818 -40.86 -44.05 -57.95
C GLU A 818 -39.69 -44.21 -56.98
N LEU A 819 -39.77 -45.21 -56.09
CA LEU A 819 -38.70 -45.56 -55.15
C LEU A 819 -38.55 -47.09 -55.09
N PRO A 820 -37.35 -47.65 -55.37
CA PRO A 820 -37.10 -49.08 -55.24
C PRO A 820 -37.27 -49.56 -53.79
N ALA A 821 -37.76 -50.80 -53.62
CA ALA A 821 -37.95 -51.41 -52.31
C ALA A 821 -36.66 -51.43 -51.48
N ALA A 822 -35.51 -51.66 -52.12
CA ALA A 822 -34.19 -51.67 -51.47
C ALA A 822 -33.78 -50.28 -50.93
N ALA A 823 -34.08 -49.21 -51.67
CA ALA A 823 -33.82 -47.84 -51.23
C ALA A 823 -34.76 -47.45 -50.07
N LEU A 824 -36.04 -47.82 -50.18
CA LEU A 824 -37.01 -47.62 -49.09
C LEU A 824 -36.59 -48.33 -47.79
N ALA A 825 -36.08 -49.56 -47.89
CA ALA A 825 -35.58 -50.29 -46.73
C ALA A 825 -34.37 -49.60 -46.08
N GLN A 826 -33.45 -49.04 -46.87
CA GLN A 826 -32.32 -48.27 -46.36
C GLN A 826 -32.79 -46.98 -45.66
N VAL A 827 -33.77 -46.27 -46.23
CA VAL A 827 -34.34 -45.06 -45.62
C VAL A 827 -35.01 -45.40 -44.29
N TYR A 828 -35.85 -46.44 -44.23
CA TYR A 828 -36.48 -46.83 -42.98
C TYR A 828 -35.49 -47.38 -41.94
N ALA A 829 -34.40 -48.02 -42.37
CA ALA A 829 -33.33 -48.39 -41.45
C ALA A 829 -32.63 -47.15 -40.86
N ALA A 830 -32.38 -46.11 -41.66
CA ALA A 830 -31.82 -44.84 -41.18
C ALA A 830 -32.78 -44.10 -40.24
N LEU A 831 -34.09 -44.10 -40.54
CA LEU A 831 -35.11 -43.51 -39.67
C LEU A 831 -35.29 -44.29 -38.36
N ALA A 832 -35.18 -45.62 -38.38
CA ALA A 832 -35.32 -46.46 -37.19
C ALA A 832 -34.26 -46.19 -36.12
N GLY A 833 -33.14 -45.54 -36.48
CA GLY A 833 -32.11 -45.09 -35.53
C GLY A 833 -32.39 -43.74 -34.89
N ARG A 834 -33.51 -43.08 -35.21
CA ARG A 834 -33.87 -41.74 -34.72
C ARG A 834 -34.76 -41.81 -33.49
N ASP A 835 -34.67 -40.77 -32.67
CA ASP A 835 -35.62 -40.57 -31.59
C ASP A 835 -36.99 -40.22 -32.19
N PRO A 836 -38.06 -41.00 -31.90
CA PRO A 836 -39.41 -40.63 -32.33
C PRO A 836 -39.91 -39.33 -31.65
N ALA A 837 -39.32 -38.93 -30.52
CA ALA A 837 -39.68 -37.68 -29.86
C ALA A 837 -39.33 -36.47 -30.76
N GLY A 838 -40.35 -35.68 -31.10
CA GLY A 838 -40.20 -34.48 -31.92
C GLY A 838 -40.44 -34.67 -33.42
N VAL A 839 -40.58 -35.91 -33.89
CA VAL A 839 -40.94 -36.21 -35.29
C VAL A 839 -42.45 -36.14 -35.46
N GLN A 840 -42.92 -35.50 -36.52
CA GLN A 840 -44.33 -35.44 -36.90
C GLN A 840 -44.74 -36.73 -37.61
N PRO A 841 -45.63 -37.55 -37.02
CA PRO A 841 -46.01 -38.81 -37.61
C PRO A 841 -46.74 -38.61 -38.94
N PRO A 842 -46.44 -39.40 -39.97
CA PRO A 842 -47.00 -39.19 -41.29
C PRO A 842 -48.42 -39.75 -41.38
N SER A 843 -49.33 -39.02 -42.01
CA SER A 843 -50.68 -39.56 -42.32
C SER A 843 -50.67 -40.70 -43.35
N ARG A 844 -49.58 -40.85 -44.11
CA ARG A 844 -49.40 -41.84 -45.17
C ARG A 844 -48.01 -42.42 -45.14
N VAL A 845 -47.91 -43.75 -45.22
CA VAL A 845 -46.66 -44.51 -45.16
C VAL A 845 -46.41 -45.20 -46.49
N ARG A 846 -45.15 -45.29 -46.90
CA ARG A 846 -44.75 -45.96 -48.13
C ARG A 846 -44.36 -47.40 -47.82
N VAL A 847 -44.99 -48.37 -48.47
CA VAL A 847 -44.74 -49.80 -48.25
C VAL A 847 -44.13 -50.44 -49.49
N ALA A 848 -43.27 -51.44 -49.29
CA ALA A 848 -42.67 -52.19 -50.39
C ALA A 848 -43.72 -53.08 -51.10
N VAL A 849 -43.66 -53.14 -52.44
CA VAL A 849 -44.48 -54.04 -53.27
C VAL A 849 -43.63 -54.59 -54.40
N GLY A 850 -43.29 -55.88 -54.31
CA GLY A 850 -42.34 -56.51 -55.23
C GLY A 850 -40.98 -55.80 -55.15
N ALA A 851 -40.45 -55.36 -56.30
CA ALA A 851 -39.20 -54.59 -56.36
C ALA A 851 -39.39 -53.07 -56.16
N GLY A 852 -40.64 -52.58 -56.15
CA GLY A 852 -40.98 -51.17 -56.03
C GLY A 852 -41.64 -50.84 -54.69
N SER A 853 -42.31 -49.68 -54.63
CA SER A 853 -43.04 -49.23 -53.45
C SER A 853 -44.34 -48.51 -53.84
N ARG A 854 -45.25 -48.39 -52.88
CA ARG A 854 -46.49 -47.60 -53.02
C ARG A 854 -46.84 -46.91 -51.70
N VAL A 855 -47.58 -45.81 -51.76
CA VAL A 855 -48.04 -45.08 -50.57
C VAL A 855 -49.44 -45.53 -50.15
N VAL A 856 -49.63 -45.76 -48.86
CA VAL A 856 -50.90 -46.18 -48.23
C VAL A 856 -51.22 -45.34 -46.98
N PRO A 857 -52.48 -45.32 -46.51
CA PRO A 857 -52.80 -44.68 -45.23
C PRO A 857 -52.03 -45.33 -44.06
N ALA A 858 -51.48 -44.53 -43.14
CA ALA A 858 -50.71 -45.01 -42.00
C ALA A 858 -51.49 -46.04 -41.16
N ALA A 859 -52.78 -45.78 -40.91
CA ALA A 859 -53.69 -46.68 -40.17
C ALA A 859 -53.93 -48.06 -40.83
N SER A 860 -53.39 -48.31 -42.03
CA SER A 860 -53.45 -49.63 -42.68
C SER A 860 -52.11 -50.37 -42.65
N VAL A 861 -51.07 -49.75 -42.10
CA VAL A 861 -49.71 -50.28 -42.05
C VAL A 861 -49.45 -50.88 -40.68
N VAL A 862 -48.75 -52.01 -40.68
CA VAL A 862 -48.14 -52.56 -39.48
C VAL A 862 -46.64 -52.69 -39.68
N VAL A 863 -45.86 -52.44 -38.63
CA VAL A 863 -44.42 -52.72 -38.63
C VAL A 863 -44.20 -54.17 -38.21
N CYS A 864 -43.51 -54.94 -39.05
CA CYS A 864 -43.14 -56.31 -38.74
C CYS A 864 -41.84 -56.33 -37.93
N ASP A 865 -41.96 -56.51 -36.62
CA ASP A 865 -40.87 -56.64 -35.64
C ASP A 865 -40.10 -57.97 -35.73
N GLY A 866 -40.52 -58.86 -36.63
CA GLY A 866 -39.83 -60.09 -36.97
C GLY A 866 -40.16 -60.59 -38.38
N PRO A 867 -39.21 -61.25 -39.07
CA PRO A 867 -39.42 -61.72 -40.43
C PRO A 867 -40.40 -62.90 -40.52
N HIS A 868 -40.70 -63.59 -39.41
CA HIS A 868 -41.69 -64.69 -39.38
C HIS A 868 -43.11 -64.20 -39.69
N TRP A 869 -43.46 -62.95 -39.33
CA TRP A 869 -44.76 -62.33 -39.64
C TRP A 869 -45.05 -62.22 -41.14
N LEU A 870 -44.01 -62.14 -41.97
CA LEU A 870 -44.14 -62.04 -43.43
C LEU A 870 -44.77 -63.29 -44.06
N GLN A 871 -44.78 -64.42 -43.35
CA GLN A 871 -45.40 -65.67 -43.81
C GLN A 871 -46.94 -65.63 -43.76
N LEU A 872 -47.54 -64.70 -43.01
CA LEU A 872 -48.99 -64.62 -42.81
C LEU A 872 -49.74 -63.89 -43.96
N GLY A 873 -49.03 -63.45 -45.00
CA GLY A 873 -49.65 -62.80 -46.17
C GLY A 873 -50.22 -61.41 -45.91
N LEU A 874 -49.66 -60.69 -44.93
CA LEU A 874 -50.04 -59.32 -44.58
C LEU A 874 -49.83 -58.36 -45.79
N THR A 875 -50.74 -57.40 -45.98
CA THR A 875 -50.85 -56.64 -47.25
C THR A 875 -50.18 -55.26 -47.27
N ALA A 876 -49.89 -54.67 -46.11
CA ALA A 876 -49.24 -53.38 -45.98
C ALA A 876 -48.29 -53.43 -44.78
N VAL A 877 -47.07 -53.89 -45.05
CA VAL A 877 -46.06 -54.16 -44.02
C VAL A 877 -44.81 -53.33 -44.25
N VAL A 878 -44.24 -52.86 -43.14
CA VAL A 878 -42.89 -52.25 -43.11
C VAL A 878 -42.01 -53.13 -42.21
N PRO A 879 -40.96 -53.77 -42.74
CA PRO A 879 -40.00 -54.47 -41.90
C PRO A 879 -39.21 -53.46 -41.07
N GLY A 880 -39.17 -53.63 -39.75
CA GLY A 880 -38.42 -52.72 -38.89
C GLY A 880 -38.60 -53.01 -37.38
N PRO A 881 -37.78 -52.37 -36.53
CA PRO A 881 -37.91 -52.50 -35.08
C PRO A 881 -39.08 -51.67 -34.52
N ALA A 882 -39.40 -51.87 -33.24
CA ALA A 882 -40.40 -51.09 -32.51
C ALA A 882 -40.19 -49.57 -32.61
N ALA A 883 -38.95 -49.10 -32.55
CA ALA A 883 -38.64 -47.68 -32.69
C ALA A 883 -39.12 -47.06 -34.03
N LEU A 884 -39.16 -47.85 -35.10
CA LEU A 884 -39.71 -47.38 -36.38
C LEU A 884 -41.24 -47.28 -36.33
N ALA A 885 -41.90 -48.16 -35.58
CA ALA A 885 -43.34 -48.12 -35.38
C ALA A 885 -43.74 -46.89 -34.57
N ASP A 886 -43.00 -46.60 -33.49
CA ASP A 886 -43.16 -45.38 -32.68
C ASP A 886 -42.98 -44.11 -33.54
N LEU A 887 -41.94 -44.06 -34.38
CA LEU A 887 -41.66 -42.90 -35.25
C LEU A 887 -42.74 -42.70 -36.33
N LEU A 888 -43.31 -43.78 -36.85
CA LEU A 888 -44.38 -43.73 -37.85
C LEU A 888 -45.78 -43.60 -37.23
N ASP A 889 -45.92 -43.73 -35.90
CA ASP A 889 -47.18 -43.84 -35.16
C ASP A 889 -48.10 -44.92 -35.75
N VAL A 890 -47.57 -46.14 -35.91
CA VAL A 890 -48.30 -47.32 -36.40
C VAL A 890 -48.08 -48.52 -35.48
N ASP A 891 -49.01 -49.48 -35.49
CA ASP A 891 -48.92 -50.64 -34.60
C ASP A 891 -47.84 -51.65 -35.05
N LEU A 892 -47.29 -52.41 -34.10
CA LEU A 892 -46.47 -53.59 -34.39
C LEU A 892 -47.35 -54.78 -34.79
N ALA A 893 -46.82 -55.63 -35.67
CA ALA A 893 -47.50 -56.86 -36.06
C ALA A 893 -47.80 -57.76 -34.84
N SER A 894 -46.89 -57.81 -33.86
CA SER A 894 -47.02 -58.55 -32.60
C SER A 894 -48.07 -58.00 -31.64
N GLU A 895 -48.50 -56.74 -31.80
CA GLU A 895 -49.52 -56.10 -30.96
C GLU A 895 -50.94 -56.32 -31.49
N VAL A 896 -51.08 -56.43 -32.82
CA VAL A 896 -52.39 -56.46 -33.49
C VAL A 896 -52.80 -57.88 -33.90
N HIS A 897 -51.84 -58.77 -34.14
CA HIS A 897 -52.11 -60.14 -34.61
C HIS A 897 -51.91 -61.17 -33.49
N ASP A 898 -52.94 -61.98 -33.24
CA ASP A 898 -52.89 -63.09 -32.29
C ASP A 898 -52.18 -64.30 -32.93
N ALA A 899 -50.92 -64.53 -32.55
CA ALA A 899 -50.08 -65.60 -33.09
C ALA A 899 -50.29 -66.95 -32.38
N ALA A 900 -51.53 -67.39 -32.25
CA ALA A 900 -51.84 -68.67 -31.62
C ALA A 900 -51.25 -69.83 -32.45
N LEU A 901 -50.29 -70.53 -31.87
CA LEU A 901 -49.68 -71.73 -32.42
C LEU A 901 -50.63 -72.94 -32.27
N SER A 902 -50.81 -73.71 -33.34
CA SER A 902 -51.57 -74.97 -33.33
C SER A 902 -50.82 -76.07 -34.08
N GLY A 903 -50.81 -77.28 -33.51
CA GLY A 903 -50.04 -78.43 -34.00
C GLY A 903 -49.39 -79.21 -32.84
N ASP A 904 -49.17 -80.51 -33.04
CA ASP A 904 -48.44 -81.35 -32.08
C ASP A 904 -46.93 -81.20 -32.35
N GLY A 905 -46.24 -80.41 -31.52
CA GLY A 905 -44.79 -80.20 -31.63
C GLY A 905 -43.97 -81.12 -30.71
N TRP A 906 -42.77 -81.51 -31.15
CA TRP A 906 -41.83 -82.32 -30.35
C TRP A 906 -40.52 -81.60 -30.14
N ILE A 907 -40.03 -81.61 -28.90
CA ILE A 907 -38.74 -81.03 -28.54
C ILE A 907 -37.62 -81.88 -29.13
N GLN A 908 -36.79 -81.29 -29.99
CA GLN A 908 -35.63 -81.90 -30.62
C GLN A 908 -34.34 -81.18 -30.20
N PRO A 909 -33.20 -81.88 -30.07
CA PRO A 909 -31.91 -81.23 -29.89
C PRO A 909 -31.50 -80.46 -31.15
N VAL A 910 -30.97 -79.25 -30.99
CA VAL A 910 -30.43 -78.49 -32.14
C VAL A 910 -29.17 -79.19 -32.68
N PRO A 911 -29.06 -79.42 -34.01
CA PRO A 911 -27.89 -80.06 -34.61
C PRO A 911 -26.58 -79.32 -34.30
N SER A 912 -25.49 -80.06 -34.06
CA SER A 912 -24.20 -79.47 -33.67
C SER A 912 -23.58 -78.55 -34.72
N VAL A 913 -23.98 -78.68 -35.99
CA VAL A 913 -23.55 -77.81 -37.09
C VAL A 913 -24.00 -76.35 -36.87
N VAL A 914 -25.13 -76.12 -36.20
CA VAL A 914 -25.68 -74.78 -35.98
C VAL A 914 -24.71 -73.93 -35.14
N ALA A 915 -24.13 -74.50 -34.08
CA ALA A 915 -23.19 -73.78 -33.22
C ALA A 915 -21.91 -73.37 -33.96
N ALA A 916 -21.51 -74.10 -35.01
CA ALA A 916 -20.35 -73.75 -35.81
C ALA A 916 -20.61 -72.57 -36.78
N VAL A 917 -21.86 -72.37 -37.21
CA VAL A 917 -22.26 -71.25 -38.08
C VAL A 917 -22.64 -70.02 -37.25
N LEU A 918 -23.49 -70.20 -36.23
CA LEU A 918 -24.04 -69.09 -35.44
C LEU A 918 -23.20 -68.73 -34.21
N GLY A 919 -22.24 -69.56 -33.81
CA GLY A 919 -21.40 -69.40 -32.61
C GLY A 919 -22.09 -69.81 -31.30
N SER A 920 -23.39 -69.55 -31.18
CA SER A 920 -24.26 -70.01 -30.09
C SER A 920 -25.59 -70.49 -30.64
N ALA A 921 -26.21 -71.50 -30.01
CA ALA A 921 -27.51 -72.00 -30.41
C ALA A 921 -28.33 -72.41 -29.18
N PRO A 922 -29.66 -72.29 -29.22
CA PRO A 922 -30.55 -72.94 -28.25
C PRO A 922 -30.24 -74.43 -28.13
N ALA A 923 -30.44 -75.01 -26.95
CA ALA A 923 -30.21 -76.45 -26.76
C ALA A 923 -31.21 -77.31 -27.55
N THR A 924 -32.42 -76.80 -27.74
CA THR A 924 -33.53 -77.50 -28.36
C THR A 924 -34.37 -76.57 -29.24
N TYR A 925 -35.05 -77.14 -30.23
CA TYR A 925 -36.13 -76.51 -30.98
C TYR A 925 -37.37 -77.40 -30.94
N ILE A 926 -38.52 -76.88 -31.35
CA ILE A 926 -39.77 -77.64 -31.43
C ILE A 926 -40.03 -77.93 -32.91
N GLU A 927 -39.97 -79.21 -33.26
CA GLU A 927 -40.25 -79.71 -34.61
C GLU A 927 -41.75 -79.97 -34.76
N HIS A 928 -42.32 -79.59 -35.91
CA HIS A 928 -43.72 -79.81 -36.26
C HIS A 928 -43.79 -80.49 -37.63
N ASP A 929 -44.72 -81.43 -37.80
CA ASP A 929 -45.05 -81.91 -39.16
C ASP A 929 -45.81 -80.83 -39.95
N ASP A 930 -46.81 -80.21 -39.32
CA ASP A 930 -47.61 -79.11 -39.85
C ASP A 930 -47.66 -77.98 -38.82
N LEU A 931 -46.90 -76.90 -39.03
CA LEU A 931 -46.89 -75.72 -38.16
C LEU A 931 -47.93 -74.70 -38.63
N LEU A 932 -48.97 -74.48 -37.82
CA LEU A 932 -50.02 -73.51 -38.10
C LEU A 932 -49.98 -72.35 -37.10
N VAL A 933 -49.97 -71.12 -37.60
CA VAL A 933 -50.09 -69.88 -36.81
C VAL A 933 -51.35 -69.16 -37.28
N ASP A 934 -52.31 -68.99 -36.37
CA ASP A 934 -53.65 -68.45 -36.70
C ASP A 934 -54.31 -69.13 -37.92
N GLY A 935 -54.14 -70.46 -38.00
CA GLY A 935 -54.65 -71.28 -39.11
C GLY A 935 -53.90 -71.14 -40.44
N VAL A 936 -52.83 -70.36 -40.51
CA VAL A 936 -51.94 -70.24 -41.68
C VAL A 936 -50.75 -71.18 -41.53
N ALA A 937 -50.47 -71.98 -42.56
CA ALA A 937 -49.29 -72.83 -42.60
C ALA A 937 -48.02 -72.00 -42.78
N VAL A 938 -47.08 -72.14 -41.86
CA VAL A 938 -45.79 -71.43 -41.86
C VAL A 938 -44.64 -72.42 -41.75
N ASP A 939 -43.49 -72.08 -42.31
CA ASP A 939 -42.31 -72.96 -42.29
C ASP A 939 -41.60 -72.91 -40.93
N TRP A 940 -41.71 -71.78 -40.23
CA TRP A 940 -41.09 -71.55 -38.93
C TRP A 940 -41.78 -70.43 -38.14
N TRP A 941 -41.59 -70.46 -36.83
CA TRP A 941 -42.07 -69.43 -35.90
C TRP A 941 -41.12 -69.29 -34.70
N VAL A 942 -41.13 -68.14 -34.04
CA VAL A 942 -40.47 -67.94 -32.74
C VAL A 942 -41.52 -67.43 -31.77
N ASP A 943 -41.75 -68.16 -30.68
CA ASP A 943 -42.78 -67.80 -29.71
C ASP A 943 -42.29 -66.76 -28.68
N GLY A 944 -43.19 -66.33 -27.79
CA GLY A 944 -42.90 -65.34 -26.76
C GLY A 944 -41.84 -65.77 -25.73
N ASP A 945 -41.57 -67.07 -25.59
CA ASP A 945 -40.51 -67.62 -24.75
C ASP A 945 -39.18 -67.78 -25.52
N SER A 946 -39.12 -67.22 -26.74
CA SER A 946 -38.00 -67.34 -27.69
C SER A 946 -37.71 -68.78 -28.11
N ALA A 947 -38.68 -69.69 -27.99
CA ALA A 947 -38.56 -71.04 -28.51
C ALA A 947 -38.74 -71.03 -30.04
N VAL A 948 -37.88 -71.76 -30.73
CA VAL A 948 -37.93 -71.88 -32.19
C VAL A 948 -38.82 -73.06 -32.58
N HIS A 949 -39.85 -72.79 -33.36
CA HIS A 949 -40.73 -73.77 -33.99
C HIS A 949 -40.37 -73.89 -35.47
N ALA A 950 -40.24 -75.11 -35.99
CA ALA A 950 -39.93 -75.33 -37.40
C ALA A 950 -40.66 -76.55 -37.96
N ALA A 951 -41.18 -76.41 -39.18
CA ALA A 951 -41.75 -77.50 -39.97
C ALA A 951 -40.84 -77.93 -41.13
N THR A 952 -39.84 -77.11 -41.48
CA THR A 952 -38.89 -77.41 -42.55
C THR A 952 -37.46 -77.12 -42.13
N THR A 953 -36.48 -77.69 -42.84
CA THR A 953 -35.05 -77.42 -42.59
C THR A 953 -34.67 -75.96 -42.85
N ASP A 954 -35.24 -75.35 -43.90
CA ASP A 954 -35.07 -73.91 -44.19
C ASP A 954 -35.73 -73.06 -43.10
N GLY A 955 -36.93 -73.46 -42.65
CA GLY A 955 -37.60 -72.84 -41.52
C GLY A 955 -36.78 -72.90 -40.24
N LEU A 956 -36.18 -74.06 -39.92
CA LEU A 956 -35.29 -74.22 -38.78
C LEU A 956 -34.08 -73.28 -38.87
N ALA A 957 -33.47 -73.16 -40.05
CA ALA A 957 -32.36 -72.23 -40.28
C ALA A 957 -32.78 -70.78 -40.02
N ARG A 958 -33.91 -70.33 -40.57
CA ARG A 958 -34.43 -68.97 -40.36
C ARG A 958 -34.76 -68.70 -38.90
N GLY A 959 -35.45 -69.62 -38.25
CA GLY A 959 -35.84 -69.50 -36.84
C GLY A 959 -34.64 -69.38 -35.91
N LEU A 960 -33.63 -70.25 -36.10
CA LEU A 960 -32.41 -70.21 -35.29
C LEU A 960 -31.55 -68.97 -35.59
N ALA A 961 -31.43 -68.57 -36.86
CA ALA A 961 -30.72 -67.35 -37.25
C ALA A 961 -31.38 -66.10 -36.65
N TRP A 962 -32.72 -66.04 -36.64
CA TRP A 962 -33.46 -64.95 -36.01
C TRP A 962 -33.28 -64.94 -34.49
N ALA A 963 -33.52 -66.07 -33.82
CA ALA A 963 -33.44 -66.17 -32.36
C ALA A 963 -32.03 -65.89 -31.78
N THR A 964 -30.99 -66.00 -32.61
CA THR A 964 -29.59 -65.71 -32.22
C THR A 964 -29.10 -64.34 -32.68
N GLY A 965 -29.96 -63.53 -33.32
CA GLY A 965 -29.59 -62.20 -33.84
C GLY A 965 -28.65 -62.24 -35.05
N ARG A 966 -28.54 -63.39 -35.74
CA ARG A 966 -27.64 -63.63 -36.89
C ARG A 966 -28.42 -63.89 -38.17
N TRP A 967 -29.39 -63.01 -38.45
CA TRP A 967 -30.28 -63.13 -39.61
C TRP A 967 -29.51 -63.14 -40.96
N ASP A 968 -28.35 -62.50 -41.02
CA ASP A 968 -27.39 -62.53 -42.13
C ASP A 968 -27.03 -63.96 -42.55
N LEU A 969 -26.84 -64.87 -41.59
CA LEU A 969 -26.37 -66.23 -41.82
C LEU A 969 -27.46 -67.25 -42.18
N ARG A 970 -28.72 -66.84 -42.26
CA ARG A 970 -29.87 -67.77 -42.46
C ARG A 970 -29.72 -68.69 -43.68
N TRP A 971 -29.12 -68.20 -44.76
CA TRP A 971 -28.94 -68.95 -46.00
C TRP A 971 -27.83 -69.99 -45.87
N VAL A 972 -26.68 -69.58 -45.33
CA VAL A 972 -25.54 -70.47 -45.06
C VAL A 972 -25.94 -71.55 -44.06
N LEU A 973 -26.71 -71.18 -43.04
CA LEU A 973 -27.23 -72.12 -42.06
C LEU A 973 -28.21 -73.12 -42.70
N GLY A 974 -29.06 -72.67 -43.63
CA GLY A 974 -29.96 -73.55 -44.38
C GLY A 974 -29.19 -74.61 -45.17
N GLU A 975 -28.17 -74.19 -45.91
CA GLU A 975 -27.28 -75.10 -46.65
C GLU A 975 -26.53 -76.05 -45.72
N ALA A 976 -25.99 -75.55 -44.61
CA ALA A 976 -25.25 -76.36 -43.64
C ALA A 976 -26.15 -77.37 -42.90
N LEU A 977 -27.42 -77.06 -42.68
CA LEU A 977 -28.40 -77.98 -42.11
C LEU A 977 -28.86 -79.04 -43.13
N ALA A 978 -28.93 -78.68 -44.42
CA ALA A 978 -29.27 -79.60 -45.49
C ALA A 978 -28.13 -80.59 -45.82
N ASP A 979 -26.87 -80.11 -45.83
CA ASP A 979 -25.66 -80.94 -45.99
C ASP A 979 -24.58 -80.54 -44.96
N PRO A 980 -24.56 -81.18 -43.77
CA PRO A 980 -23.55 -80.92 -42.75
C PRO A 980 -22.11 -81.17 -43.21
N GLY A 981 -21.88 -81.94 -44.28
CA GLY A 981 -20.55 -82.21 -44.85
C GLY A 981 -19.96 -81.01 -45.60
N ALA A 982 -20.82 -80.09 -46.09
CA ALA A 982 -20.41 -78.90 -46.83
C ALA A 982 -19.90 -77.76 -45.90
N LEU A 983 -20.15 -77.86 -44.60
CA LEU A 983 -19.85 -76.81 -43.62
C LEU A 983 -18.43 -76.22 -43.71
N PRO A 984 -17.32 -77.00 -43.83
CA PRO A 984 -15.99 -76.42 -43.90
C PRO A 984 -15.77 -75.54 -45.15
N ALA A 985 -16.44 -75.86 -46.26
CA ALA A 985 -16.35 -75.05 -47.48
C ALA A 985 -17.18 -73.77 -47.35
N LEU A 986 -18.41 -73.87 -46.81
CA LEU A 986 -19.28 -72.72 -46.56
C LEU A 986 -18.63 -71.69 -45.62
N LEU A 987 -18.00 -72.14 -44.52
CA LEU A 987 -17.30 -71.23 -43.60
C LEU A 987 -16.07 -70.56 -44.23
N ALA A 988 -15.42 -71.23 -45.19
CA ALA A 988 -14.29 -70.64 -45.91
C ALA A 988 -14.76 -69.60 -46.94
N GLU A 989 -15.91 -69.81 -47.57
CA GLU A 989 -16.53 -68.83 -48.48
C GLU A 989 -16.99 -67.58 -47.72
N GLU A 990 -17.62 -67.72 -46.55
CA GLU A 990 -18.03 -66.61 -45.68
C GLU A 990 -16.87 -65.77 -45.10
N SER A 991 -15.62 -66.23 -45.24
CA SER A 991 -14.44 -65.50 -44.76
C SER A 991 -13.90 -64.46 -45.76
N PHE A 992 -14.49 -64.37 -46.96
CA PHE A 992 -14.21 -63.36 -47.99
C PHE A 992 -15.25 -62.25 -47.94
#